data_AF-A0A8K0LLV8-F1
#
_entry.id   AF-A0A8K0LLV8-F1
#
_cell.length_a   1.000
_cell.length_b   1.000
_cell.length_c   1.000
_cell.angle_alpha   90.00
_cell.angle_beta   90.00
_cell.angle_gamma   90.00
#
_symmetry.space_group_name_H-M   'P 1'
#
loop_
_entity.id
_entity.type
_entity.pdbx_description
1 polymer ?
#
loop_
_entity_poly.entity_id
_entity_poly.type
_entity_poly.pdbx_seq_one_letter_code
_entity_poly.pdbx_strand_id
1 'polypeptide(L)'
;MAVDDSFIPDQGLSTPPEDDPSAVWPPFHMASLKYDAKSTDPPLIERNSSIKSYTTSRATYPKLRVFHRRHQHADNLPTSPAPVPLLVFVHGLGGSVAQFSPLLTSLTPIASCLAVDLPGCGVSEFTPRAWDAYSTDAMVELLETVIEDHREADAGQGVVLIGHSMGSSLAALLANPRQPKTSLHEHVLGVVGICPTAGQFTRERVRLLRAALWIPGFIFNLWRAWDKRGGLESPSVHRFVGSDADAESKRLQYMFNYQSKTPVWRRMAWGALPVYTKGEVSNGIASLDVWAGLDLPVFLVGGTDDQVVPPGEVDKIVAALSESKSASTSSLEQHHQQQQQQQQQQQQQQQTQQKQPQQQQPPSPSSDGTITPPPLPSLPQHPKKVVASTKLPSPAGHGLLYAPATVPVLAGLISDFLSTHVTGRLSLGWQLQFLCRDGKWDVKNLEKWRNVAPVSGPIGCSHGNGQGNGHGQGDSGIFRAIKTLREVDEQHCPRVFVERWGNTIKDVIDISHDNPVYNPRNLEQGGIRYHKYGTLSKVPPNDGEITGFIELVDKIRAEQKDKAQAQGWADGSYAIGVHCHYGFNRTGFLIACYLVERCGFTAKEAIEAFARARPNGIRHEHFRDRLYVRYSGSSQSERTPLLTDRPPNADDGERDDAAAQQTPASGPTARRGTREVILFVWALLATAGVVVLAVVLQHHNSTSNPHPVPSSPPPPPIAPSDPSTGGPYVPFSSESTTFDDSEENKNKKKKKRNLIFMVSDGMGPASLSLTRSFRQHTSSLPIDDVLTLDRHFWGTSRTRSSSSLVTDSAAGATAFSCGRKSYNGAISMLEGHRPCGTMDEIALQEVGAGPLGRSVDLILGGGRCHFLSNASAGSCRADDVDVVGLAESKYGWAYKGDRAGFDELRGGTNVSFPLLGLFAHADVPFEIDRRNMADVYPSLSEMAATALRALADATKDSEEGFFLMIEGSRIDHAGHFNDPAAQVREVLEYDKTFQLVLDFLDESDTEGVLAATSDHETGGLSIAWQAPGELPVYGWHPSVLAAANASTEYCSFLLNQHIAANADETDEELIAWINDELLVTRLGISNALETELSALATNPAAATTTLSRMVSARARIGWSTHGHSAVDVNIYSSGGKAAEAIHGNVENTDVGKFLARYLDVDVEAITKELEEKLVVSSMDVTKGDAEEVAEEGMGARHTVEWVLDAGL
;
A
#
# COMPACT_ATOMS: atom_id res chain seq x y z
N MET A 1 -3.85 -31.90 51.20
CA MET A 1 -4.40 -31.17 52.37
C MET A 1 -5.12 -29.95 51.81
N ALA A 2 -6.44 -29.92 51.97
CA ALA A 2 -7.35 -28.90 51.45
C ALA A 2 -7.49 -27.74 52.45
N VAL A 3 -7.58 -26.50 51.93
CA VAL A 3 -8.26 -25.31 52.51
C VAL A 3 -8.48 -24.38 51.30
N ASP A 4 -9.62 -24.43 50.62
CA ASP A 4 -10.90 -23.72 50.84
C ASP A 4 -10.83 -22.19 50.63
N ASP A 5 -11.67 -21.73 49.71
CA ASP A 5 -11.89 -20.35 49.24
C ASP A 5 -12.85 -19.62 50.20
N SER A 6 -12.64 -18.31 50.44
CA SER A 6 -13.70 -17.26 50.44
C SER A 6 -13.31 -15.97 51.18
N PHE A 7 -13.85 -14.84 50.68
CA PHE A 7 -14.04 -13.47 51.22
C PHE A 7 -13.38 -12.36 50.34
N ILE A 8 -14.07 -11.75 49.34
CA ILE A 8 -15.11 -10.66 49.35
C ILE A 8 -14.51 -9.25 49.67
N PRO A 9 -14.90 -8.09 49.05
CA PRO A 9 -15.30 -7.76 47.66
C PRO A 9 -14.60 -6.46 47.14
N ASP A 10 -14.94 -6.08 45.91
CA ASP A 10 -14.67 -4.79 45.25
C ASP A 10 -15.72 -3.74 45.69
N GLN A 11 -15.32 -2.51 46.08
CA GLN A 11 -16.15 -1.29 46.01
C GLN A 11 -15.25 -0.05 45.94
N GLY A 12 -15.45 0.77 44.89
CA GLY A 12 -14.86 2.09 44.77
C GLY A 12 -15.73 3.17 45.40
N LEU A 13 -15.19 4.40 45.52
CA LEU A 13 -15.96 5.65 45.50
C LEU A 13 -15.06 6.90 45.43
N SER A 14 -15.47 7.80 44.51
CA SER A 14 -15.56 9.27 44.56
C SER A 14 -14.35 10.21 44.77
N THR A 15 -14.45 11.30 44.00
CA THR A 15 -13.65 12.53 43.83
C THR A 15 -13.68 13.52 45.03
N PRO A 16 -12.85 14.60 45.03
CA PRO A 16 -12.16 15.16 46.21
C PRO A 16 -12.76 16.47 46.75
N PRO A 17 -12.19 17.03 47.84
CA PRO A 17 -12.16 18.47 48.09
C PRO A 17 -10.75 19.08 47.91
N GLU A 18 -10.73 20.37 47.62
CA GLU A 18 -9.61 21.25 47.26
C GLU A 18 -8.68 21.65 48.42
N ASP A 19 -7.51 22.17 48.00
CA ASP A 19 -6.56 23.10 48.64
C ASP A 19 -5.51 22.61 49.68
N ASP A 20 -4.31 22.29 49.17
CA ASP A 20 -3.02 22.58 49.82
C ASP A 20 -1.93 22.90 48.76
N PRO A 21 -1.39 24.13 48.69
CA PRO A 21 -0.41 24.54 47.68
C PRO A 21 1.02 24.34 48.19
N SER A 22 1.47 23.10 48.43
CA SER A 22 2.89 22.86 48.77
C SER A 22 3.37 21.40 48.65
N ALA A 23 3.25 20.77 47.47
CA ALA A 23 3.99 19.52 47.21
C ALA A 23 4.35 19.35 45.73
N VAL A 24 5.63 19.62 45.44
CA VAL A 24 6.33 19.16 44.23
C VAL A 24 6.46 17.63 44.30
N TRP A 25 6.34 16.96 43.14
CA TRP A 25 6.38 15.50 42.85
C TRP A 25 5.01 14.81 42.70
N PRO A 26 4.51 14.56 41.47
CA PRO A 26 3.36 13.70 41.28
C PRO A 26 3.75 12.20 41.36
N PRO A 27 2.86 11.35 41.88
CA PRO A 27 3.06 9.91 42.06
C PRO A 27 2.99 9.14 40.73
N PHE A 28 3.65 7.98 40.68
CA PHE A 28 3.60 7.00 39.59
C PHE A 28 2.17 6.50 39.32
N HIS A 29 1.41 7.24 38.54
CA HIS A 29 0.15 6.82 37.94
C HIS A 29 0.06 7.31 36.50
N MET A 30 0.90 6.74 35.62
CA MET A 30 0.73 6.85 34.17
C MET A 30 1.18 5.55 33.49
N ALA A 31 0.39 5.14 32.48
CA ALA A 31 0.68 4.18 31.41
C ALA A 31 0.05 2.76 31.45
N SER A 32 -1.22 2.61 31.86
CA SER A 32 -1.99 1.40 31.46
C SER A 32 -2.73 1.56 30.12
N LEU A 33 -3.01 2.78 29.65
CA LEU A 33 -3.75 3.04 28.41
C LEU A 33 -2.88 3.08 27.13
N LYS A 34 -1.55 3.26 27.23
CA LYS A 34 -0.65 3.39 26.06
C LYS A 34 -0.20 2.07 25.44
N TYR A 35 -0.49 0.92 26.07
CA TYR A 35 0.04 -0.39 25.70
C TYR A 35 -1.05 -1.48 25.71
N ASP A 36 -2.28 -1.13 25.33
CA ASP A 36 -3.40 -2.08 25.21
C ASP A 36 -3.09 -3.14 24.14
N ALA A 37 -3.52 -4.38 24.34
CA ALA A 37 -3.34 -5.46 23.38
C ALA A 37 -4.03 -5.17 22.04
N LYS A 38 -5.12 -4.38 22.05
CA LYS A 38 -5.77 -3.88 20.82
C LYS A 38 -4.88 -2.94 20.01
N SER A 39 -3.96 -2.20 20.63
CA SER A 39 -3.15 -1.21 19.91
C SER A 39 -2.12 -1.82 18.96
N THR A 40 -1.92 -3.15 19.03
CA THR A 40 -1.04 -3.92 18.13
C THR A 40 -1.83 -4.79 17.15
N ASP A 41 -3.17 -4.72 17.15
CA ASP A 41 -3.99 -5.48 16.23
C ASP A 41 -4.07 -4.76 14.88
N PRO A 42 -3.59 -5.36 13.78
CA PRO A 42 -3.81 -4.83 12.45
C PRO A 42 -5.23 -5.14 11.96
N PRO A 43 -5.72 -4.43 10.92
CA PRO A 43 -7.09 -4.58 10.42
C PRO A 43 -7.50 -6.02 10.08
N LEU A 44 -6.55 -6.86 9.65
CA LEU A 44 -6.78 -8.28 9.38
C LEU A 44 -7.24 -9.02 10.65
N ILE A 45 -6.57 -8.80 11.78
CA ILE A 45 -6.89 -9.46 13.05
C ILE A 45 -8.18 -8.88 13.62
N GLU A 46 -8.35 -7.56 13.59
CA GLU A 46 -9.56 -6.90 14.13
C GLU A 46 -10.85 -7.38 13.45
N ARG A 47 -10.85 -7.45 12.11
CA ARG A 47 -12.06 -7.78 11.33
C ARG A 47 -12.45 -9.26 11.37
N ASN A 48 -11.49 -10.15 11.67
CA ASN A 48 -11.69 -11.60 11.59
C ASN A 48 -11.54 -12.30 12.96
N SER A 49 -11.56 -11.52 14.06
CA SER A 49 -11.52 -12.06 15.42
C SER A 49 -12.88 -11.97 16.11
N SER A 50 -13.21 -12.99 16.88
CA SER A 50 -14.39 -13.03 17.75
C SER A 50 -14.00 -13.41 19.18
N ILE A 51 -14.78 -12.95 20.16
CA ILE A 51 -14.62 -13.37 21.56
C ILE A 51 -15.66 -14.46 21.85
N LYS A 52 -15.18 -15.67 22.16
CA LYS A 52 -16.04 -16.85 22.43
C LYS A 52 -15.72 -17.47 23.80
N SER A 53 -16.69 -18.17 24.36
CA SER A 53 -16.51 -18.99 25.56
C SER A 53 -16.35 -20.46 25.19
N TYR A 54 -15.42 -21.15 25.86
CA TYR A 54 -15.21 -22.59 25.70
C TYR A 54 -15.17 -23.27 27.06
N THR A 55 -15.79 -24.45 27.16
CA THR A 55 -15.74 -25.29 28.36
C THR A 55 -15.09 -26.61 28.02
N THR A 56 -14.07 -26.99 28.78
CA THR A 56 -13.39 -28.29 28.70
C THR A 56 -13.70 -29.10 29.95
N SER A 57 -13.24 -30.35 30.02
CA SER A 57 -13.39 -31.19 31.22
C SER A 57 -12.66 -30.64 32.46
N ARG A 58 -11.76 -29.67 32.27
CA ARG A 58 -10.92 -29.08 33.33
C ARG A 58 -11.38 -27.69 33.76
N ALA A 59 -11.86 -26.89 32.82
CA ALA A 59 -12.09 -25.46 33.05
C ALA A 59 -13.05 -24.84 32.03
N THR A 60 -13.76 -23.80 32.45
CA THR A 60 -14.49 -22.89 31.55
C THR A 60 -13.69 -21.62 31.33
N TYR A 61 -13.42 -21.31 30.07
CA TYR A 61 -12.75 -20.10 29.61
C TYR A 61 -13.82 -19.16 29.02
N PRO A 62 -14.20 -18.07 29.71
CA PRO A 62 -15.38 -17.29 29.36
C PRO A 62 -15.20 -16.38 28.15
N LYS A 63 -13.99 -15.87 27.91
CA LYS A 63 -13.71 -14.89 26.84
C LYS A 63 -12.33 -15.11 26.24
N LEU A 64 -12.29 -15.93 25.18
CA LEU A 64 -11.10 -16.16 24.37
C LEU A 64 -11.24 -15.49 23.01
N ARG A 65 -10.20 -14.77 22.58
CA ARG A 65 -10.10 -14.27 21.20
C ARG A 65 -9.75 -15.42 20.27
N VAL A 66 -10.62 -15.64 19.29
CA VAL A 66 -10.44 -16.59 18.20
C VAL A 66 -10.46 -15.81 16.89
N PHE A 67 -9.33 -15.81 16.20
CA PHE A 67 -9.22 -15.36 14.82
C PHE A 67 -9.59 -16.51 13.89
N HIS A 68 -10.56 -16.29 13.00
CA HIS A 68 -10.90 -17.25 11.96
C HIS A 68 -11.19 -16.51 10.66
N ARG A 69 -10.39 -16.78 9.63
CA ARG A 69 -10.61 -16.30 8.27
C ARG A 69 -10.81 -17.48 7.33
N ARG A 70 -12.03 -17.64 6.84
CA ARG A 70 -12.37 -18.64 5.82
C ARG A 70 -11.65 -18.30 4.51
N HIS A 71 -11.18 -19.33 3.81
CA HIS A 71 -10.56 -19.19 2.48
C HIS A 71 -11.53 -18.50 1.50
N GLN A 72 -11.06 -17.46 0.81
CA GLN A 72 -11.92 -16.59 -0.02
C GLN A 72 -12.63 -17.32 -1.16
N HIS A 73 -11.99 -18.38 -1.67
CA HIS A 73 -12.53 -19.18 -2.76
C HIS A 73 -12.90 -20.60 -2.32
N ALA A 74 -13.17 -20.82 -1.02
CA ALA A 74 -13.53 -22.14 -0.50
C ALA A 74 -14.67 -22.79 -1.31
N ASP A 75 -15.69 -22.01 -1.68
CA ASP A 75 -16.86 -22.48 -2.42
C ASP A 75 -16.57 -22.86 -3.88
N ASN A 76 -15.46 -22.36 -4.43
CA ASN A 76 -15.04 -22.62 -5.82
C ASN A 76 -14.01 -23.76 -5.93
N LEU A 77 -13.56 -24.30 -4.79
CA LEU A 77 -12.60 -25.39 -4.76
C LEU A 77 -13.30 -26.74 -4.54
N PRO A 78 -12.76 -27.85 -5.06
CA PRO A 78 -13.33 -29.17 -4.84
C PRO A 78 -13.43 -29.54 -3.36
N THR A 79 -14.64 -29.79 -2.88
CA THR A 79 -14.92 -30.23 -1.48
C THR A 79 -14.94 -31.75 -1.33
N SER A 80 -14.89 -32.52 -2.43
CA SER A 80 -14.80 -33.98 -2.44
C SER A 80 -13.38 -34.47 -2.78
N PRO A 81 -12.83 -35.49 -2.09
CA PRO A 81 -13.41 -36.21 -0.94
C PRO A 81 -13.37 -35.42 0.39
N ALA A 82 -12.59 -34.35 0.48
CA ALA A 82 -12.63 -33.39 1.59
C ALA A 82 -12.18 -31.97 1.14
N PRO A 83 -12.52 -30.91 1.88
CA PRO A 83 -12.06 -29.53 1.60
C PRO A 83 -10.54 -29.34 1.75
N VAL A 84 -10.07 -28.14 1.39
CA VAL A 84 -8.68 -27.71 1.68
C VAL A 84 -8.45 -27.73 3.20
N PRO A 85 -7.30 -28.23 3.69
CA PRO A 85 -7.02 -28.30 5.14
C PRO A 85 -7.08 -26.94 5.85
N LEU A 86 -7.50 -26.96 7.11
CA LEU A 86 -7.49 -25.79 8.00
C LEU A 86 -6.08 -25.58 8.58
N LEU A 87 -5.53 -24.37 8.44
CA LEU A 87 -4.24 -24.01 9.06
C LEU A 87 -4.48 -23.40 10.44
N VAL A 88 -3.91 -23.99 11.48
CA VAL A 88 -4.12 -23.58 12.87
C VAL A 88 -2.83 -23.03 13.48
N PHE A 89 -2.85 -21.78 13.92
CA PHE A 89 -1.70 -21.07 14.47
C PHE A 89 -1.77 -21.01 16.00
N VAL A 90 -0.70 -21.46 16.66
CA VAL A 90 -0.60 -21.53 18.12
C VAL A 90 0.63 -20.76 18.60
N HIS A 91 0.40 -19.67 19.34
CA HIS A 91 1.49 -18.78 19.78
C HIS A 91 2.24 -19.35 20.99
N GLY A 92 3.44 -18.82 21.22
CA GLY A 92 4.30 -19.18 22.33
C GLY A 92 3.93 -18.56 23.68
N LEU A 93 4.74 -18.85 24.70
CA LEU A 93 4.58 -18.35 26.06
C LEU A 93 4.61 -16.81 26.10
N GLY A 94 3.53 -16.19 26.60
CA GLY A 94 3.41 -14.73 26.68
C GLY A 94 3.21 -14.02 25.33
N GLY A 95 2.95 -14.78 24.27
CA GLY A 95 2.61 -14.27 22.94
C GLY A 95 1.14 -13.94 22.74
N SER A 96 0.76 -13.63 21.50
CA SER A 96 -0.64 -13.42 21.09
C SER A 96 -0.82 -13.68 19.59
N VAL A 97 -2.07 -13.76 19.12
CA VAL A 97 -2.43 -13.90 17.70
C VAL A 97 -1.82 -12.78 16.83
N ALA A 98 -1.69 -11.56 17.35
CA ALA A 98 -1.14 -10.43 16.61
C ALA A 98 0.29 -10.69 16.09
N GLN A 99 1.08 -11.53 16.78
CA GLN A 99 2.43 -11.90 16.33
C GLN A 99 2.43 -12.70 15.03
N PHE A 100 1.33 -13.37 14.67
CA PHE A 100 1.21 -14.10 13.41
C PHE A 100 0.69 -13.22 12.26
N SER A 101 0.32 -11.95 12.48
CA SER A 101 -0.36 -11.16 11.45
C SER A 101 0.38 -11.12 10.09
N PRO A 102 1.70 -10.86 10.04
CA PRO A 102 2.42 -10.89 8.76
C PRO A 102 2.37 -12.26 8.07
N LEU A 103 2.51 -13.34 8.85
CA LEU A 103 2.45 -14.71 8.34
C LEU A 103 1.02 -15.13 7.91
N LEU A 104 -0.01 -14.73 8.65
CA LEU A 104 -1.42 -14.93 8.30
C LEU A 104 -1.79 -14.19 7.01
N THR A 105 -1.24 -12.98 6.82
CA THR A 105 -1.42 -12.23 5.57
C THR A 105 -0.92 -13.02 4.37
N SER A 106 0.21 -13.73 4.50
CA SER A 106 0.76 -14.57 3.43
C SER A 106 0.03 -15.90 3.20
N LEU A 107 -0.55 -16.51 4.25
CA LEU A 107 -1.12 -17.86 4.17
C LEU A 107 -2.65 -17.91 4.03
N THR A 108 -3.38 -16.85 4.37
CA THR A 108 -4.84 -16.76 4.15
C THR A 108 -5.30 -16.83 2.68
N PRO A 109 -4.48 -16.53 1.66
CA PRO A 109 -4.83 -16.78 0.27
C PRO A 109 -4.81 -18.25 -0.16
N ILE A 110 -4.23 -19.17 0.60
CA ILE A 110 -4.08 -20.59 0.21
C ILE A 110 -4.92 -21.55 1.06
N ALA A 111 -5.44 -21.11 2.21
CA ALA A 111 -6.28 -21.94 3.08
C ALA A 111 -7.09 -21.08 4.06
N SER A 112 -8.08 -21.71 4.70
CA SER A 112 -8.72 -21.14 5.88
C SER A 112 -7.69 -21.14 7.02
N CYS A 113 -7.63 -20.05 7.78
CA CYS A 113 -6.68 -19.90 8.88
C CYS A 113 -7.42 -19.65 10.19
N LEU A 114 -7.04 -20.39 11.23
CA LEU A 114 -7.53 -20.29 12.61
C LEU A 114 -6.37 -19.94 13.55
N ALA A 115 -6.56 -19.00 14.47
CA ALA A 115 -5.61 -18.71 15.53
C ALA A 115 -6.34 -18.34 16.82
N VAL A 116 -5.74 -18.64 17.97
CA VAL A 116 -6.37 -18.36 19.28
C VAL A 116 -5.38 -17.66 20.20
N ASP A 117 -5.85 -16.65 20.92
CA ASP A 117 -5.14 -16.12 22.09
C ASP A 117 -5.35 -17.09 23.25
N LEU A 118 -4.28 -17.72 23.72
CA LEU A 118 -4.32 -18.55 24.91
C LEU A 118 -4.87 -17.74 26.11
N PRO A 119 -5.48 -18.39 27.13
CA PRO A 119 -6.14 -17.71 28.23
C PRO A 119 -5.28 -16.61 28.88
N GLY A 120 -5.78 -15.38 28.97
CA GLY A 120 -5.07 -14.23 29.52
C GLY A 120 -4.00 -13.58 28.63
N CYS A 121 -3.67 -14.16 27.47
CA CYS A 121 -2.80 -13.56 26.45
C CYS A 121 -3.58 -12.64 25.51
N GLY A 122 -2.88 -11.69 24.88
CA GLY A 122 -3.49 -10.69 23.99
C GLY A 122 -4.72 -10.03 24.62
N VAL A 123 -5.86 -10.11 23.94
CA VAL A 123 -7.15 -9.57 24.42
C VAL A 123 -8.01 -10.63 25.12
N SER A 124 -7.57 -11.90 25.18
CA SER A 124 -8.26 -12.95 25.95
C SER A 124 -8.28 -12.62 27.45
N GLU A 125 -9.39 -12.96 28.09
CA GLU A 125 -9.57 -12.73 29.52
C GLU A 125 -8.68 -13.66 30.35
N PHE A 126 -8.14 -13.13 31.45
CA PHE A 126 -7.37 -13.90 32.42
C PHE A 126 -8.29 -14.64 33.42
N THR A 127 -9.08 -15.57 32.88
CA THR A 127 -10.05 -16.40 33.60
C THR A 127 -10.15 -17.78 32.92
N PRO A 128 -10.21 -18.90 33.67
CA PRO A 128 -10.17 -19.01 35.14
C PRO A 128 -8.75 -18.85 35.68
N ARG A 129 -8.59 -18.52 36.96
CA ARG A 129 -7.28 -18.21 37.57
C ARG A 129 -6.59 -19.40 38.23
N ALA A 130 -7.24 -20.57 38.22
CA ALA A 130 -6.69 -21.83 38.72
C ALA A 130 -5.40 -22.20 37.96
N TRP A 131 -4.43 -22.81 38.64
CA TRP A 131 -3.13 -23.13 38.02
C TRP A 131 -3.21 -24.30 37.04
N ASP A 132 -4.13 -25.24 37.25
CA ASP A 132 -4.28 -26.42 36.39
C ASP A 132 -4.85 -26.08 35.00
N ALA A 133 -5.69 -25.05 34.92
CA ALA A 133 -6.23 -24.46 33.70
C ALA A 133 -5.18 -23.84 32.79
N TYR A 134 -3.91 -23.76 33.24
CA TYR A 134 -2.77 -23.32 32.42
C TYR A 134 -1.73 -24.41 32.18
N SER A 135 -2.04 -25.65 32.56
CA SER A 135 -1.21 -26.80 32.24
C SER A 135 -1.23 -27.10 30.74
N THR A 136 -0.19 -27.76 30.21
CA THR A 136 -0.16 -28.07 28.77
C THR A 136 -1.29 -29.01 28.37
N ASP A 137 -1.67 -29.96 29.23
CA ASP A 137 -2.84 -30.82 29.00
C ASP A 137 -4.14 -30.02 28.87
N ALA A 138 -4.34 -28.99 29.71
CA ALA A 138 -5.54 -28.15 29.65
C ALA A 138 -5.56 -27.27 28.40
N MET A 139 -4.39 -26.81 27.94
CA MET A 139 -4.25 -26.04 26.70
C MET A 139 -4.48 -26.89 25.46
N VAL A 140 -3.99 -28.13 25.46
CA VAL A 140 -4.20 -29.09 24.37
C VAL A 140 -5.70 -29.42 24.23
N GLU A 141 -6.38 -29.70 25.33
CA GLU A 141 -7.83 -29.95 25.33
C GLU A 141 -8.65 -28.72 24.89
N LEU A 142 -8.25 -27.52 25.34
CA LEU A 142 -8.85 -26.27 24.90
C LEU A 142 -8.66 -26.05 23.39
N LEU A 143 -7.45 -26.26 22.88
CA LEU A 143 -7.13 -26.10 21.46
C LEU A 143 -7.95 -27.07 20.60
N GLU A 144 -8.08 -28.34 21.00
CA GLU A 144 -8.96 -29.29 20.31
C GLU A 144 -10.39 -28.75 20.26
N THR A 145 -10.94 -28.31 21.39
CA THR A 145 -12.32 -27.79 21.45
C THR A 145 -12.53 -26.61 20.49
N VAL A 146 -11.56 -25.68 20.41
CA VAL A 146 -11.62 -24.52 19.51
C VAL A 146 -11.48 -24.93 18.03
N ILE A 147 -10.62 -25.91 17.74
CA ILE A 147 -10.40 -26.41 16.37
C ILE A 147 -11.63 -27.15 15.86
N GLU A 148 -12.26 -27.98 16.69
CA GLU A 148 -13.49 -28.71 16.35
C GLU A 148 -14.68 -27.76 16.12
N ASP A 149 -14.74 -26.60 16.80
CA ASP A 149 -15.77 -25.56 16.56
C ASP A 149 -15.65 -24.86 15.19
N HIS A 150 -14.48 -24.93 14.53
CA HIS A 150 -14.21 -24.19 13.29
C HIS A 150 -13.88 -25.06 12.08
N ARG A 151 -13.43 -26.30 12.28
CA ARG A 151 -13.19 -27.22 11.15
C ARG A 151 -14.51 -27.73 10.60
N GLU A 152 -14.55 -27.97 9.29
CA GLU A 152 -15.67 -28.65 8.63
C GLU A 152 -15.58 -30.18 8.89
N ALA A 153 -15.88 -30.58 10.13
CA ALA A 153 -15.72 -31.96 10.61
C ALA A 153 -16.57 -32.96 9.80
N ASP A 154 -17.82 -32.60 9.50
CA ASP A 154 -18.74 -33.42 8.70
C ASP A 154 -18.25 -33.63 7.26
N ALA A 155 -17.46 -32.68 6.73
CA ALA A 155 -16.85 -32.77 5.40
C ALA A 155 -15.46 -33.45 5.42
N GLY A 156 -15.01 -33.95 6.59
CA GLY A 156 -13.72 -34.61 6.75
C GLY A 156 -12.52 -33.68 6.60
N GLN A 157 -12.67 -32.37 6.87
CA GLN A 157 -11.58 -31.41 6.74
C GLN A 157 -10.44 -31.72 7.71
N GLY A 158 -9.24 -31.94 7.15
CA GLY A 158 -8.01 -32.16 7.92
C GLY A 158 -7.39 -30.85 8.41
N VAL A 159 -6.44 -30.97 9.35
CA VAL A 159 -5.84 -29.82 10.05
C VAL A 159 -4.32 -29.85 9.93
N VAL A 160 -3.71 -28.69 9.75
CA VAL A 160 -2.25 -28.48 9.85
C VAL A 160 -1.97 -27.56 11.03
N LEU A 161 -1.11 -28.00 11.95
CA LEU A 161 -0.77 -27.24 13.15
C LEU A 161 0.53 -26.46 12.94
N ILE A 162 0.48 -25.14 13.10
CA ILE A 162 1.62 -24.22 12.99
C ILE A 162 1.85 -23.58 14.36
N GLY A 163 2.87 -24.05 15.06
CA GLY A 163 3.22 -23.56 16.38
C GLY A 163 4.44 -22.64 16.37
N HIS A 164 4.48 -21.69 17.30
CA HIS A 164 5.68 -20.91 17.62
C HIS A 164 6.13 -21.16 19.06
N SER A 165 7.42 -21.43 19.28
CA SER A 165 8.01 -21.62 20.61
C SER A 165 7.25 -22.71 21.42
N MET A 166 6.69 -22.37 22.59
CA MET A 166 5.82 -23.27 23.37
C MET A 166 4.62 -23.79 22.55
N GLY A 167 4.08 -22.98 21.62
CA GLY A 167 2.99 -23.40 20.73
C GLY A 167 3.39 -24.56 19.82
N SER A 168 4.66 -24.67 19.42
CA SER A 168 5.19 -25.82 18.68
C SER A 168 5.12 -27.11 19.49
N SER A 169 5.31 -27.02 20.82
CA SER A 169 5.13 -28.16 21.72
C SER A 169 3.66 -28.56 21.88
N LEU A 170 2.75 -27.60 21.97
CA LEU A 170 1.31 -27.88 22.02
C LEU A 170 0.83 -28.54 20.72
N ALA A 171 1.32 -28.05 19.57
CA ALA A 171 1.07 -28.66 18.27
C ALA A 171 1.58 -30.12 18.21
N ALA A 172 2.79 -30.38 18.70
CA ALA A 172 3.35 -31.74 18.75
C ALA A 172 2.54 -32.67 19.67
N LEU A 173 2.04 -32.18 20.82
CA LEU A 173 1.18 -32.95 21.72
C LEU A 173 -0.18 -33.28 21.10
N LEU A 174 -0.79 -32.33 20.39
CA LEU A 174 -2.05 -32.52 19.65
C LEU A 174 -1.91 -33.52 18.49
N ALA A 175 -0.73 -33.59 17.89
CA ALA A 175 -0.45 -34.37 16.69
C ALA A 175 0.07 -35.80 16.99
N ASN A 176 0.28 -36.17 18.26
CA ASN A 176 0.98 -37.40 18.60
C ASN A 176 0.05 -38.63 18.71
N PRO A 177 0.17 -39.64 17.81
CA PRO A 177 -0.66 -40.84 17.86
C PRO A 177 -0.19 -41.90 18.88
N ARG A 178 1.06 -41.82 19.37
CA ARG A 178 1.61 -42.81 20.32
C ARG A 178 1.24 -42.53 21.77
N GLN A 179 1.01 -41.26 22.09
CA GLN A 179 0.57 -40.78 23.40
C GLN A 179 -0.57 -39.77 23.20
N PRO A 180 -1.70 -40.20 22.60
CA PRO A 180 -2.78 -39.29 22.24
C PRO A 180 -3.36 -38.67 23.51
N LYS A 181 -3.36 -37.34 23.57
CA LYS A 181 -4.02 -36.58 24.63
C LYS A 181 -5.48 -36.29 24.29
N THR A 182 -5.81 -36.32 23.00
CA THR A 182 -7.05 -35.87 22.38
C THR A 182 -7.34 -36.71 21.12
N SER A 183 -8.57 -36.66 20.60
CA SER A 183 -8.95 -37.35 19.35
C SER A 183 -8.44 -36.64 18.09
N LEU A 184 -8.14 -35.34 18.17
CA LEU A 184 -7.74 -34.53 17.02
C LEU A 184 -6.56 -35.10 16.21
N HIS A 185 -5.65 -35.85 16.82
CA HIS A 185 -4.48 -36.44 16.15
C HIS A 185 -4.84 -37.28 14.92
N GLU A 186 -6.05 -37.86 14.86
CA GLU A 186 -6.57 -38.63 13.71
C GLU A 186 -6.80 -37.75 12.47
N HIS A 187 -6.94 -36.44 12.65
CA HIS A 187 -7.23 -35.46 11.59
C HIS A 187 -6.06 -34.51 11.30
N VAL A 188 -4.94 -34.64 12.03
CA VAL A 188 -3.75 -33.79 11.81
C VAL A 188 -2.95 -34.34 10.63
N LEU A 189 -2.79 -33.50 9.60
CA LEU A 189 -2.07 -33.82 8.37
C LEU A 189 -0.61 -33.36 8.38
N GLY A 190 -0.24 -32.43 9.26
CA GLY A 190 1.11 -31.88 9.28
C GLY A 190 1.37 -30.98 10.49
N VAL A 191 2.64 -30.87 10.88
CA VAL A 191 3.09 -29.97 11.95
C VAL A 191 4.22 -29.08 11.45
N VAL A 192 4.09 -27.77 11.68
CA VAL A 192 5.14 -26.78 11.49
C VAL A 192 5.52 -26.22 12.86
N GLY A 193 6.77 -26.42 13.27
CA GLY A 193 7.33 -25.84 14.50
C GLY A 193 8.27 -24.69 14.20
N ILE A 194 7.90 -23.48 14.59
CA ILE A 194 8.72 -22.26 14.48
C ILE A 194 9.39 -22.02 15.85
N CYS A 195 10.70 -21.84 15.86
CA CYS A 195 11.55 -21.80 17.07
C CYS A 195 11.17 -22.89 18.12
N PRO A 196 11.08 -24.18 17.71
CA PRO A 196 10.58 -25.24 18.59
C PRO A 196 11.59 -25.59 19.68
N THR A 197 11.08 -26.03 20.84
CA THR A 197 11.90 -26.50 21.97
C THR A 197 11.84 -28.02 22.12
N ALA A 198 12.96 -28.64 22.48
CA ALA A 198 13.09 -30.09 22.68
C ALA A 198 12.59 -30.57 24.06
N GLY A 199 12.17 -29.65 24.93
CA GLY A 199 11.56 -29.98 26.23
C GLY A 199 12.49 -30.68 27.24
N GLN A 200 13.81 -30.56 27.06
CA GLN A 200 14.79 -31.23 27.92
C GLN A 200 15.01 -30.47 29.23
N PHE A 201 14.32 -30.87 30.30
CA PHE A 201 14.59 -30.39 31.64
C PHE A 201 15.13 -31.49 32.55
N THR A 202 16.21 -31.20 33.28
CA THR A 202 16.66 -32.07 34.37
C THR A 202 15.79 -31.83 35.60
N ARG A 203 15.57 -32.86 36.45
CA ARG A 203 14.78 -32.72 37.69
C ARG A 203 15.29 -31.58 38.59
N GLU A 204 16.60 -31.37 38.62
CA GLU A 204 17.24 -30.27 39.36
C GLU A 204 16.89 -28.90 38.77
N ARG A 205 16.98 -28.73 37.44
CA ARG A 205 16.56 -27.50 36.76
C ARG A 205 15.07 -27.23 36.95
N VAL A 206 14.21 -28.24 36.90
CA VAL A 206 12.76 -28.07 37.16
C VAL A 206 12.51 -27.58 38.58
N ARG A 207 13.18 -28.15 39.60
CA ARG A 207 13.06 -27.70 40.99
C ARG A 207 13.49 -26.24 41.14
N LEU A 208 14.62 -25.87 40.52
CA LEU A 208 15.13 -24.50 40.54
C LEU A 208 14.15 -23.52 39.86
N LEU A 209 13.66 -23.86 38.67
CA LEU A 209 12.72 -23.04 37.90
C LEU A 209 11.38 -22.89 38.63
N ARG A 210 10.86 -23.96 39.23
CA ARG A 210 9.65 -23.89 40.07
C ARG A 210 9.88 -22.98 41.26
N ALA A 211 11.02 -23.08 41.95
CA ALA A 211 11.36 -22.19 43.06
C ALA A 211 11.47 -20.71 42.60
N ALA A 212 12.07 -20.45 41.44
CA ALA A 212 12.13 -19.11 40.85
C ALA A 212 10.74 -18.56 40.47
N LEU A 213 9.85 -19.41 39.96
CA LEU A 213 8.46 -19.05 39.67
C LEU A 213 7.61 -18.79 40.92
N TRP A 214 8.14 -19.02 42.13
CA TRP A 214 7.51 -18.67 43.41
C TRP A 214 7.94 -17.29 43.96
N ILE A 215 8.88 -16.59 43.32
CA ILE A 215 9.28 -15.24 43.71
C ILE A 215 8.04 -14.31 43.80
N PRO A 216 7.92 -13.48 44.87
CA PRO A 216 6.82 -12.52 45.00
C PRO A 216 6.64 -11.65 43.74
N GLY A 217 5.38 -11.43 43.34
CA GLY A 217 5.06 -10.76 42.07
C GLY A 217 5.68 -9.37 41.91
N PHE A 218 5.78 -8.59 43.00
CA PHE A 218 6.38 -7.26 42.95
C PHE A 218 7.89 -7.29 42.65
N ILE A 219 8.62 -8.28 43.20
CA ILE A 219 10.06 -8.46 42.93
C ILE A 219 10.26 -8.89 41.47
N PHE A 220 9.44 -9.82 40.99
CA PHE A 220 9.50 -10.28 39.60
C PHE A 220 9.16 -9.15 38.61
N ASN A 221 8.18 -8.30 38.94
CA ASN A 221 7.85 -7.13 38.12
C ASN A 221 8.97 -6.07 38.13
N LEU A 222 9.67 -5.88 39.25
CA LEU A 222 10.83 -4.98 39.32
C LEU A 222 11.96 -5.49 38.42
N TRP A 223 12.22 -6.80 38.42
CA TRP A 223 13.18 -7.42 37.50
C TRP A 223 12.76 -7.27 36.04
N ARG A 224 11.48 -7.48 35.70
CA ARG A 224 10.96 -7.24 34.33
C ARG A 224 11.03 -5.77 33.92
N ALA A 225 10.83 -4.83 34.85
CA ALA A 225 10.97 -3.40 34.59
C ALA A 225 12.44 -3.04 34.32
N TRP A 226 13.36 -3.62 35.10
CA TRP A 226 14.80 -3.49 34.86
C TRP A 226 15.21 -4.04 33.49
N ASP A 227 14.72 -5.23 33.13
CA ASP A 227 15.03 -5.91 31.87
C ASP A 227 14.51 -5.16 30.62
N LYS A 228 13.52 -4.28 30.80
CA LYS A 228 12.97 -3.37 29.77
C LYS A 228 13.67 -2.02 29.70
N ARG A 229 14.63 -1.73 30.60
CA ARG A 229 15.37 -0.47 30.60
C ARG A 229 16.18 -0.37 29.30
N GLY A 230 16.11 0.79 28.64
CA GLY A 230 16.69 1.01 27.29
C GLY A 230 15.65 1.05 26.17
N GLY A 231 14.36 0.81 26.46
CA GLY A 231 13.29 0.96 25.47
C GLY A 231 13.42 -0.06 24.34
N LEU A 232 13.47 0.45 23.10
CA LEU A 232 13.65 -0.36 21.89
C LEU A 232 15.01 -1.08 21.86
N GLU A 233 16.02 -0.54 22.53
CA GLU A 233 17.36 -1.12 22.66
C GLU A 233 17.54 -1.87 23.99
N SER A 234 16.44 -2.26 24.63
CA SER A 234 16.51 -3.00 25.90
C SER A 234 16.97 -4.45 25.70
N PRO A 235 17.63 -5.07 26.71
CA PRO A 235 17.97 -6.49 26.68
C PRO A 235 16.76 -7.39 26.37
N SER A 236 15.57 -7.03 26.88
CA SER A 236 14.33 -7.76 26.63
C SER A 236 13.88 -7.77 25.15
N VAL A 237 14.25 -6.74 24.37
CA VAL A 237 13.94 -6.65 22.93
C VAL A 237 15.02 -7.39 22.13
N HIS A 238 16.28 -7.12 22.42
CA HIS A 238 17.41 -7.74 21.71
C HIS A 238 17.44 -9.26 21.80
N ARG A 239 17.01 -9.85 22.93
CA ARG A 239 16.92 -11.32 23.02
C ARG A 239 15.94 -11.94 22.02
N PHE A 240 14.90 -11.21 21.61
CA PHE A 240 13.87 -11.75 20.73
C PHE A 240 14.11 -11.43 19.26
N VAL A 241 14.49 -10.20 18.93
CA VAL A 241 14.65 -9.78 17.52
C VAL A 241 16.10 -9.56 17.10
N GLY A 242 17.05 -9.50 18.04
CA GLY A 242 18.45 -9.18 17.77
C GLY A 242 18.80 -7.70 17.97
N SER A 243 20.09 -7.38 17.99
CA SER A 243 20.59 -5.98 18.02
C SER A 243 20.35 -5.25 16.71
N ASP A 244 20.47 -5.98 15.61
CA ASP A 244 20.51 -5.43 14.25
C ASP A 244 19.13 -5.45 13.58
N ALA A 245 18.07 -5.78 14.34
CA ALA A 245 16.70 -5.73 13.86
C ALA A 245 16.25 -4.31 13.51
N ASP A 246 15.34 -4.22 12.54
CA ASP A 246 14.73 -2.96 12.13
C ASP A 246 13.89 -2.32 13.27
N ALA A 247 13.66 -1.02 13.16
CA ALA A 247 12.98 -0.23 14.18
C ALA A 247 11.54 -0.70 14.44
N GLU A 248 10.85 -1.22 13.43
CA GLU A 248 9.47 -1.70 13.54
C GLU A 248 9.41 -3.02 14.32
N SER A 249 10.28 -3.98 14.00
CA SER A 249 10.43 -5.24 14.75
C SER A 249 10.76 -5.00 16.22
N LYS A 250 11.69 -4.08 16.50
CA LYS A 250 12.05 -3.68 17.87
C LYS A 250 10.86 -3.04 18.60
N ARG A 251 10.12 -2.17 17.92
CA ARG A 251 8.90 -1.54 18.46
C ARG A 251 7.83 -2.58 18.79
N LEU A 252 7.49 -3.47 17.86
CA LEU A 252 6.49 -4.52 18.06
C LEU A 252 6.87 -5.43 19.22
N GLN A 253 8.14 -5.88 19.27
CA GLN A 253 8.62 -6.68 20.39
C GLN A 253 8.52 -5.95 21.73
N TYR A 254 8.87 -4.67 21.77
CA TYR A 254 8.74 -3.85 22.97
C TYR A 254 7.29 -3.81 23.44
N MET A 255 6.32 -3.63 22.54
CA MET A 255 4.88 -3.67 22.85
C MET A 255 4.45 -5.04 23.41
N PHE A 256 4.84 -6.14 22.76
CA PHE A 256 4.52 -7.50 23.26
C PHE A 256 5.10 -7.77 24.65
N ASN A 257 6.31 -7.26 24.94
CA ASN A 257 6.90 -7.34 26.27
C ASN A 257 6.08 -6.62 27.35
N TYR A 258 5.39 -5.52 27.00
CA TYR A 258 4.47 -4.80 27.88
C TYR A 258 3.13 -5.49 28.06
N GLN A 259 2.57 -6.06 27.00
CA GLN A 259 1.28 -6.75 27.03
C GLN A 259 1.30 -8.07 27.82
N SER A 260 2.47 -8.71 27.93
CA SER A 260 2.63 -9.97 28.67
C SER A 260 2.41 -9.80 30.19
N LYS A 261 1.26 -10.27 30.68
CA LYS A 261 0.84 -10.18 32.09
C LYS A 261 1.60 -11.19 32.97
N THR A 262 2.30 -10.71 33.99
CA THR A 262 3.08 -11.58 34.92
C THR A 262 2.29 -12.75 35.52
N PRO A 263 1.04 -12.59 36.00
CA PRO A 263 0.27 -13.71 36.56
C PRO A 263 -0.07 -14.81 35.54
N VAL A 264 -0.29 -14.43 34.27
CA VAL A 264 -0.57 -15.34 33.15
C VAL A 264 0.72 -16.09 32.79
N TRP A 265 1.79 -15.33 32.53
CA TRP A 265 3.08 -15.88 32.14
C TRP A 265 3.60 -16.89 33.17
N ARG A 266 3.49 -16.60 34.47
CA ARG A 266 3.93 -17.54 35.53
C ARG A 266 3.15 -18.85 35.53
N ARG A 267 1.84 -18.80 35.29
CA ARG A 267 0.99 -20.01 35.26
C ARG A 267 1.29 -20.86 34.05
N MET A 268 1.40 -20.24 32.87
CA MET A 268 1.79 -20.94 31.65
C MET A 268 3.22 -21.50 31.76
N ALA A 269 4.18 -20.74 32.29
CA ALA A 269 5.54 -21.21 32.52
C ALA A 269 5.58 -22.37 33.52
N TRP A 270 4.76 -22.32 34.57
CA TRP A 270 4.62 -23.43 35.52
C TRP A 270 4.03 -24.68 34.86
N GLY A 271 2.98 -24.51 34.04
CA GLY A 271 2.34 -25.57 33.28
C GLY A 271 3.26 -26.20 32.23
N ALA A 272 4.16 -25.41 31.66
CA ALA A 272 5.17 -25.86 30.70
C ALA A 272 6.26 -26.76 31.32
N LEU A 273 6.50 -26.67 32.63
CA LEU A 273 7.54 -27.45 33.31
C LEU A 273 7.08 -28.89 33.59
N PRO A 274 7.91 -29.91 33.28
CA PRO A 274 7.47 -31.28 33.38
C PRO A 274 7.12 -31.72 34.80
N VAL A 275 6.05 -32.52 34.92
CA VAL A 275 5.67 -33.19 36.16
C VAL A 275 6.12 -34.65 36.08
N TYR A 276 6.94 -35.09 37.03
CA TYR A 276 7.40 -36.48 37.09
C TYR A 276 6.51 -37.29 38.03
N THR A 277 5.77 -38.25 37.49
CA THR A 277 4.91 -39.16 38.26
C THR A 277 5.40 -40.59 38.02
N LYS A 278 5.84 -41.30 39.07
CA LYS A 278 6.41 -42.67 38.99
C LYS A 278 7.61 -42.83 38.02
N GLY A 279 8.32 -41.74 37.72
CA GLY A 279 9.50 -41.76 36.83
C GLY A 279 9.20 -41.34 35.39
N GLU A 280 7.94 -41.28 35.00
CA GLU A 280 7.46 -40.83 33.69
C GLU A 280 7.00 -39.36 33.74
N VAL A 281 7.09 -38.65 32.61
CA VAL A 281 6.65 -37.25 32.48
C VAL A 281 5.15 -37.25 32.15
N SER A 282 4.32 -36.72 33.05
CA SER A 282 2.86 -36.76 32.90
C SER A 282 2.25 -35.48 32.32
N ASN A 283 2.96 -34.34 32.39
CA ASN A 283 2.52 -33.02 31.95
C ASN A 283 3.76 -32.17 31.62
N GLY A 284 3.64 -31.07 30.85
CA GLY A 284 4.74 -30.21 30.41
C GLY A 284 4.89 -30.12 28.89
N ILE A 285 5.83 -29.28 28.42
CA ILE A 285 6.12 -29.14 26.97
C ILE A 285 6.65 -30.46 26.38
N ALA A 286 6.50 -30.59 25.06
CA ALA A 286 6.83 -31.80 24.31
C ALA A 286 8.29 -32.21 24.52
N SER A 287 8.49 -33.41 25.08
CA SER A 287 9.79 -34.04 25.19
C SER A 287 10.24 -34.60 23.84
N LEU A 288 11.51 -34.99 23.73
CA LEU A 288 11.99 -35.71 22.54
C LEU A 288 11.20 -36.98 22.24
N ASP A 289 10.65 -37.67 23.25
CA ASP A 289 9.79 -38.85 23.05
C ASP A 289 8.46 -38.47 22.37
N VAL A 290 7.90 -37.32 22.74
CA VAL A 290 6.69 -36.77 22.09
C VAL A 290 7.00 -36.43 20.64
N TRP A 291 8.12 -35.78 20.37
CA TRP A 291 8.56 -35.48 19.01
C TRP A 291 8.82 -36.76 18.20
N ALA A 292 9.55 -37.73 18.75
CA ALA A 292 9.83 -39.02 18.11
C ALA A 292 8.55 -39.83 17.82
N GLY A 293 7.47 -39.55 18.57
CA GLY A 293 6.14 -40.14 18.42
C GLY A 293 5.34 -39.66 17.21
N LEU A 294 5.74 -38.55 16.57
CA LEU A 294 5.05 -38.03 15.39
C LEU A 294 5.27 -38.94 14.17
N ASP A 295 4.18 -39.29 13.49
CA ASP A 295 4.15 -40.15 12.30
C ASP A 295 3.47 -39.46 11.10
N LEU A 296 3.85 -38.20 10.87
CA LEU A 296 3.31 -37.34 9.83
C LEU A 296 4.40 -36.35 9.33
N PRO A 297 4.15 -35.55 8.29
CA PRO A 297 5.06 -34.49 7.87
C PRO A 297 5.31 -33.47 8.98
N VAL A 298 6.59 -33.27 9.35
CA VAL A 298 7.04 -32.27 10.32
C VAL A 298 8.05 -31.33 9.67
N PHE A 299 7.81 -30.02 9.79
CA PHE A 299 8.74 -28.98 9.37
C PHE A 299 9.18 -28.11 10.55
N LEU A 300 10.49 -27.97 10.75
CA LEU A 300 11.06 -27.25 11.88
C LEU A 300 11.90 -26.06 11.41
N VAL A 301 11.60 -24.87 11.90
CA VAL A 301 12.30 -23.63 11.56
C VAL A 301 12.91 -23.00 12.80
N GLY A 302 14.20 -22.69 12.79
CA GLY A 302 14.86 -21.90 13.84
C GLY A 302 15.49 -20.63 13.29
N GLY A 303 15.76 -19.64 14.13
CA GLY A 303 16.59 -18.49 13.81
C GLY A 303 18.02 -18.68 14.34
N THR A 304 19.05 -18.35 13.56
CA THR A 304 20.44 -18.48 14.03
C THR A 304 20.76 -17.58 15.21
N ASP A 305 20.06 -16.46 15.33
CA ASP A 305 20.29 -15.43 16.34
C ASP A 305 19.28 -15.52 17.49
N ASP A 306 18.48 -16.60 17.53
CA ASP A 306 17.50 -16.83 18.60
C ASP A 306 18.20 -17.08 19.95
N GLN A 307 18.12 -16.08 20.83
CA GLN A 307 18.65 -16.14 22.20
C GLN A 307 17.63 -16.67 23.22
N VAL A 308 16.38 -16.92 22.81
CA VAL A 308 15.31 -17.45 23.67
C VAL A 308 15.26 -18.97 23.58
N VAL A 309 15.23 -19.49 22.35
CA VAL A 309 15.27 -20.92 22.04
C VAL A 309 16.44 -21.14 21.07
N PRO A 310 17.63 -21.52 21.56
CA PRO A 310 18.81 -21.64 20.72
C PRO A 310 18.58 -22.56 19.52
N PRO A 311 19.13 -22.26 18.34
CA PRO A 311 18.88 -23.00 17.10
C PRO A 311 19.25 -24.49 17.16
N GLY A 312 20.14 -24.88 18.09
CA GLY A 312 20.50 -26.27 18.34
C GLY A 312 19.34 -27.13 18.87
N GLU A 313 18.26 -26.53 19.39
CA GLU A 313 17.05 -27.27 19.78
C GLU A 313 16.38 -27.95 18.57
N VAL A 314 16.41 -27.31 17.39
CA VAL A 314 15.91 -27.89 16.14
C VAL A 314 16.66 -29.19 15.82
N ASP A 315 17.99 -29.19 15.93
CA ASP A 315 18.82 -30.37 15.62
C ASP A 315 18.48 -31.57 16.50
N LYS A 316 18.24 -31.31 17.80
CA LYS A 316 17.86 -32.35 18.76
C LYS A 316 16.52 -32.99 18.39
N ILE A 317 15.54 -32.17 18.00
CA ILE A 317 14.22 -32.64 17.59
C ILE A 317 14.32 -33.43 16.28
N VAL A 318 15.09 -32.96 15.31
CA VAL A 318 15.36 -33.67 14.04
C VAL A 318 16.00 -35.04 14.30
N ALA A 319 16.99 -35.11 15.20
CA ALA A 319 17.62 -36.36 15.61
C ALA A 319 16.59 -37.35 16.19
N ALA A 320 15.78 -36.91 17.15
CA ALA A 320 14.74 -37.74 17.77
C ALA A 320 13.67 -38.22 16.77
N LEU A 321 13.27 -37.37 15.82
CA LEU A 321 12.34 -37.75 14.75
C LEU A 321 12.93 -38.81 13.80
N SER A 322 14.25 -38.80 13.61
CA SER A 322 15.01 -39.67 12.70
C SER A 322 15.40 -41.03 13.29
N GLU A 323 15.66 -41.11 14.60
CA GLU A 323 16.08 -42.33 15.31
C GLU A 323 14.99 -43.43 15.36
N SER A 324 13.72 -43.09 15.09
CA SER A 324 12.61 -44.03 15.03
C SER A 324 12.70 -45.11 13.92
N LYS A 325 13.77 -45.13 13.12
CA LYS A 325 14.04 -46.11 12.04
C LYS A 325 14.83 -47.35 12.45
N SER A 326 15.38 -47.45 13.68
CA SER A 326 16.36 -48.50 14.02
C SER A 326 15.81 -49.89 14.36
N ALA A 327 14.50 -50.15 14.25
CA ALA A 327 13.91 -51.44 14.68
C ALA A 327 13.38 -52.36 13.55
N SER A 328 13.47 -52.01 12.26
CA SER A 328 12.87 -52.85 11.20
C SER A 328 13.63 -52.94 9.87
N THR A 329 14.93 -52.66 9.83
CA THR A 329 15.74 -52.76 8.61
C THR A 329 16.99 -53.57 8.85
N SER A 330 16.84 -54.89 8.91
CA SER A 330 17.94 -55.83 8.64
C SER A 330 17.64 -56.74 7.44
N SER A 331 16.58 -56.49 6.66
CA SER A 331 16.19 -57.32 5.52
C SER A 331 15.99 -56.57 4.19
N LEU A 332 15.90 -55.22 4.19
CA LEU A 332 15.64 -54.43 2.97
C LEU A 332 16.90 -53.88 2.29
N GLU A 333 18.02 -53.76 3.01
CA GLU A 333 19.29 -53.30 2.40
C GLU A 333 19.95 -54.34 1.49
N GLN A 334 19.65 -55.63 1.67
CA GLN A 334 20.11 -56.68 0.75
C GLN A 334 19.28 -56.79 -0.54
N HIS A 335 18.02 -56.33 -0.54
CA HIS A 335 17.14 -56.44 -1.71
C HIS A 335 17.31 -55.28 -2.70
N HIS A 336 17.72 -54.09 -2.25
CA HIS A 336 17.88 -52.89 -3.09
C HIS A 336 19.21 -52.88 -3.87
N GLN A 337 20.28 -53.47 -3.34
CA GLN A 337 21.56 -53.57 -4.06
C GLN A 337 21.51 -54.59 -5.22
N GLN A 338 20.67 -55.64 -5.13
CA GLN A 338 20.48 -56.57 -6.25
C GLN A 338 19.60 -56.00 -7.38
N GLN A 339 18.62 -55.13 -7.08
CA GLN A 339 17.77 -54.52 -8.11
C GLN A 339 18.47 -53.40 -8.89
N GLN A 340 19.35 -52.62 -8.24
CA GLN A 340 20.10 -51.56 -8.93
C GLN A 340 21.18 -52.11 -9.89
N GLN A 341 21.79 -53.26 -9.58
CA GLN A 341 22.73 -53.91 -10.51
C GLN A 341 22.02 -54.57 -11.71
N GLN A 342 20.79 -55.07 -11.55
CA GLN A 342 20.02 -55.61 -12.68
C GLN A 342 19.48 -54.52 -13.63
N GLN A 343 19.07 -53.36 -13.11
CA GLN A 343 18.59 -52.25 -13.95
C GLN A 343 19.70 -51.56 -14.74
N GLN A 344 20.93 -51.48 -14.20
CA GLN A 344 22.07 -50.92 -14.93
C GLN A 344 22.57 -51.84 -16.06
N GLN A 345 22.43 -53.16 -15.93
CA GLN A 345 22.76 -54.09 -17.03
C GLN A 345 21.70 -54.10 -18.15
N GLN A 346 20.41 -53.85 -17.83
CA GLN A 346 19.35 -53.78 -18.86
C GLN A 346 19.38 -52.48 -19.66
N GLN A 347 19.77 -51.35 -19.06
CA GLN A 347 19.86 -50.07 -19.77
C GLN A 347 21.06 -49.98 -20.73
N GLN A 348 22.15 -50.71 -20.49
CA GLN A 348 23.28 -50.77 -21.42
C GLN A 348 23.06 -51.69 -22.63
N GLN A 349 22.14 -52.64 -22.57
CA GLN A 349 21.80 -53.51 -23.72
C GLN A 349 20.76 -52.91 -24.68
N GLN A 350 19.97 -51.92 -24.26
CA GLN A 350 18.95 -51.28 -25.12
C GLN A 350 19.49 -50.14 -26.00
N GLN A 351 20.71 -49.64 -25.76
CA GLN A 351 21.30 -48.58 -26.59
C GLN A 351 22.10 -49.08 -27.81
N THR A 352 22.17 -50.38 -28.07
CA THR A 352 22.96 -50.93 -29.21
C THR A 352 22.15 -51.55 -30.34
N GLN A 353 20.81 -51.51 -30.31
CA GLN A 353 20.00 -51.97 -31.44
C GLN A 353 18.85 -51.01 -31.73
N GLN A 354 19.07 -50.11 -32.69
CA GLN A 354 18.17 -49.83 -33.83
C GLN A 354 18.49 -48.45 -34.42
N LYS A 355 19.53 -48.42 -35.27
CA LYS A 355 19.58 -47.54 -36.44
C LYS A 355 19.06 -48.35 -37.62
N GLN A 356 17.90 -48.00 -38.17
CA GLN A 356 17.64 -47.92 -39.62
C GLN A 356 16.23 -47.35 -39.91
N PRO A 357 16.03 -46.67 -41.06
CA PRO A 357 14.87 -45.79 -41.28
C PRO A 357 13.77 -46.45 -42.12
N GLN A 358 12.50 -46.28 -41.75
CA GLN A 358 11.35 -46.53 -42.63
C GLN A 358 10.28 -45.44 -42.52
N GLN A 359 9.85 -44.98 -43.69
CA GLN A 359 8.79 -44.01 -43.96
C GLN A 359 7.40 -44.57 -43.60
N GLN A 360 6.48 -43.74 -43.08
CA GLN A 360 5.05 -43.70 -43.47
C GLN A 360 4.22 -42.65 -42.68
N GLN A 361 3.61 -41.74 -43.45
CA GLN A 361 2.38 -40.92 -43.37
C GLN A 361 1.70 -40.48 -42.04
N PRO A 362 1.08 -39.27 -42.03
CA PRO A 362 0.45 -38.67 -40.84
C PRO A 362 -1.00 -39.14 -40.62
N PRO A 363 -1.49 -39.25 -39.37
CA PRO A 363 -2.90 -39.46 -39.11
C PRO A 363 -3.67 -38.12 -39.08
N SER A 364 -4.90 -38.20 -39.57
CA SER A 364 -5.89 -37.14 -39.80
C SER A 364 -6.51 -36.59 -38.49
N PRO A 365 -7.17 -35.41 -38.52
CA PRO A 365 -7.68 -34.76 -37.32
C PRO A 365 -8.98 -35.40 -36.86
N SER A 366 -9.08 -35.70 -35.56
CA SER A 366 -10.35 -36.00 -34.90
C SER A 366 -10.83 -34.76 -34.15
N SER A 367 -12.02 -34.33 -34.52
CA SER A 367 -12.86 -33.34 -33.86
C SER A 367 -13.46 -33.91 -32.58
N ASP A 368 -13.11 -33.32 -31.43
CA ASP A 368 -14.04 -32.92 -30.36
C ASP A 368 -13.23 -32.40 -29.16
N GLY A 369 -13.14 -31.09 -29.06
CA GLY A 369 -12.46 -30.39 -27.97
C GLY A 369 -13.30 -30.39 -26.69
N THR A 370 -13.25 -31.48 -25.94
CA THR A 370 -13.71 -31.49 -24.54
C THR A 370 -12.49 -31.31 -23.64
N ILE A 371 -12.37 -30.17 -22.96
CA ILE A 371 -11.26 -29.88 -22.03
C ILE A 371 -11.46 -30.73 -20.77
N THR A 372 -10.63 -31.76 -20.57
CA THR A 372 -10.62 -32.57 -19.35
C THR A 372 -10.19 -31.72 -18.14
N PRO A 373 -10.87 -31.80 -16.97
CA PRO A 373 -10.43 -31.12 -15.75
C PRO A 373 -8.99 -31.50 -15.34
N PRO A 374 -8.22 -30.58 -14.73
CA PRO A 374 -6.93 -30.95 -14.15
C PRO A 374 -7.11 -32.05 -13.09
N PRO A 375 -6.18 -33.02 -12.98
CA PRO A 375 -6.30 -34.11 -12.02
C PRO A 375 -6.34 -33.59 -10.57
N LEU A 376 -7.26 -34.12 -9.77
CA LEU A 376 -7.42 -33.78 -8.35
C LEU A 376 -6.21 -34.31 -7.54
N PRO A 377 -5.48 -33.46 -6.79
CA PRO A 377 -4.41 -33.88 -5.91
C PRO A 377 -4.95 -34.76 -4.80
N SER A 378 -4.14 -35.73 -4.39
CA SER A 378 -4.48 -36.65 -3.31
C SER A 378 -4.67 -35.91 -1.99
N LEU A 379 -5.67 -36.36 -1.22
CA LEU A 379 -5.92 -35.99 0.17
C LEU A 379 -5.70 -37.24 1.03
N PRO A 380 -4.44 -37.52 1.42
CA PRO A 380 -4.18 -38.64 2.32
C PRO A 380 -4.77 -38.32 3.70
N GLN A 381 -5.52 -39.27 4.28
CA GLN A 381 -5.96 -39.17 5.68
C GLN A 381 -4.77 -39.15 6.65
N HIS A 382 -3.70 -39.89 6.31
CA HIS A 382 -2.42 -39.87 7.03
C HIS A 382 -1.27 -39.73 6.02
N PRO A 383 -0.73 -38.51 5.82
CA PRO A 383 0.38 -38.30 4.90
C PRO A 383 1.66 -38.99 5.41
N LYS A 384 2.55 -39.38 4.50
CA LYS A 384 3.78 -40.10 4.86
C LYS A 384 4.67 -39.23 5.76
N LYS A 385 5.25 -39.81 6.80
CA LYS A 385 6.23 -39.16 7.66
C LYS A 385 7.40 -38.61 6.84
N VAL A 386 7.59 -37.30 6.89
CA VAL A 386 8.71 -36.55 6.31
C VAL A 386 9.20 -35.58 7.38
N VAL A 387 10.51 -35.47 7.55
CA VAL A 387 11.11 -34.51 8.49
C VAL A 387 11.93 -33.53 7.66
N ALA A 388 11.52 -32.27 7.66
CA ALA A 388 12.26 -31.18 7.07
C ALA A 388 12.64 -30.16 8.15
N SER A 389 13.80 -29.54 8.02
CA SER A 389 14.24 -28.51 8.96
C SER A 389 15.11 -27.47 8.29
N THR A 390 15.04 -26.24 8.77
CA THR A 390 15.91 -25.16 8.31
C THR A 390 16.19 -24.16 9.43
N LYS A 391 17.32 -23.46 9.33
CA LYS A 391 17.70 -22.38 10.22
C LYS A 391 17.88 -21.13 9.38
N LEU A 392 17.05 -20.11 9.64
CA LEU A 392 17.16 -18.83 8.96
C LEU A 392 18.40 -18.10 9.47
N PRO A 393 19.26 -17.56 8.58
CA PRO A 393 20.46 -16.86 8.97
C PRO A 393 20.15 -15.51 9.65
N SER A 394 21.17 -14.91 10.25
CA SER A 394 21.12 -13.56 10.83
C SER A 394 20.50 -12.56 9.85
N PRO A 395 19.60 -11.66 10.30
CA PRO A 395 19.25 -11.34 11.69
C PRO A 395 18.08 -12.15 12.28
N ALA A 396 17.83 -13.39 11.82
CA ALA A 396 16.69 -14.17 12.30
C ALA A 396 16.81 -14.57 13.79
N GLY A 397 16.11 -13.84 14.66
CA GLY A 397 15.92 -14.16 16.08
C GLY A 397 14.64 -14.94 16.38
N HIS A 398 14.22 -14.96 17.65
CA HIS A 398 12.96 -15.57 18.10
C HIS A 398 11.70 -14.95 17.45
N GLY A 399 11.78 -13.66 17.08
CA GLY A 399 10.72 -12.87 16.45
C GLY A 399 10.57 -13.05 14.94
N LEU A 400 11.17 -14.10 14.36
CA LEU A 400 11.22 -14.30 12.90
C LEU A 400 9.86 -14.44 12.19
N LEU A 401 8.76 -14.64 12.95
CA LEU A 401 7.39 -14.73 12.42
C LEU A 401 6.69 -13.38 12.19
N TYR A 402 7.23 -12.27 12.70
CA TYR A 402 6.73 -10.92 12.44
C TYR A 402 7.80 -9.93 11.99
N ALA A 403 9.08 -10.32 11.99
CA ALA A 403 10.14 -9.47 11.46
C ALA A 403 10.06 -9.37 9.92
N PRO A 404 9.98 -8.15 9.33
CA PRO A 404 9.83 -7.97 7.89
C PRO A 404 10.87 -8.70 7.03
N ALA A 405 12.11 -8.81 7.52
CA ALA A 405 13.20 -9.47 6.81
C ALA A 405 13.03 -11.00 6.66
N THR A 406 12.34 -11.65 7.59
CA THR A 406 12.27 -13.13 7.67
C THR A 406 10.91 -13.69 7.28
N VAL A 407 9.84 -12.92 7.45
CA VAL A 407 8.47 -13.37 7.19
C VAL A 407 8.25 -13.89 5.76
N PRO A 408 8.69 -13.20 4.69
CA PRO A 408 8.47 -13.69 3.32
C PRO A 408 9.14 -15.06 3.08
N VAL A 409 10.37 -15.22 3.58
CA VAL A 409 11.12 -16.48 3.48
C VAL A 409 10.42 -17.59 4.26
N LEU A 410 10.00 -17.30 5.49
CA LEU A 410 9.27 -18.23 6.35
C LEU A 410 7.93 -18.65 5.74
N ALA A 411 7.14 -17.71 5.22
CA ALA A 411 5.85 -17.98 4.60
C ALA A 411 5.99 -18.90 3.38
N GLY A 412 6.97 -18.62 2.51
CA GLY A 412 7.28 -19.52 1.40
C GLY A 412 7.74 -20.89 1.89
N LEU A 413 8.45 -20.98 3.02
CA LEU A 413 9.03 -22.23 3.57
C LEU A 413 7.91 -23.16 4.00
N ILE A 414 6.95 -22.56 4.69
CA ILE A 414 5.73 -23.21 5.11
C ILE A 414 4.90 -23.61 3.88
N SER A 415 4.61 -22.68 2.98
CA SER A 415 3.79 -22.95 1.79
C SER A 415 4.30 -24.13 0.97
N ASP A 416 5.60 -24.17 0.68
CA ASP A 416 6.24 -25.25 -0.08
C ASP A 416 6.16 -26.59 0.62
N PHE A 417 6.46 -26.59 1.92
CA PHE A 417 6.40 -27.81 2.72
C PHE A 417 4.98 -28.38 2.72
N LEU A 418 3.99 -27.51 2.91
CA LEU A 418 2.58 -27.89 2.93
C LEU A 418 2.11 -28.43 1.57
N SER A 419 2.43 -27.73 0.47
CA SER A 419 2.01 -28.18 -0.87
C SER A 419 2.69 -29.48 -1.30
N THR A 420 3.94 -29.69 -0.87
CA THR A 420 4.77 -30.82 -1.32
C THR A 420 4.55 -32.07 -0.47
N HIS A 421 4.47 -31.91 0.85
CA HIS A 421 4.51 -33.04 1.79
C HIS A 421 3.18 -33.30 2.49
N VAL A 422 2.26 -32.33 2.53
CA VAL A 422 0.93 -32.50 3.15
C VAL A 422 -0.12 -32.79 2.09
N THR A 423 -0.41 -31.83 1.21
CA THR A 423 -1.30 -32.04 0.05
C THR A 423 -1.07 -30.99 -1.02
N GLY A 424 -1.07 -31.42 -2.29
CA GLY A 424 -1.01 -30.52 -3.44
C GLY A 424 -2.20 -29.55 -3.51
N ARG A 425 -3.28 -29.79 -2.75
CA ARG A 425 -4.41 -28.85 -2.65
C ARG A 425 -4.06 -27.53 -1.98
N LEU A 426 -2.99 -27.47 -1.18
CA LEU A 426 -2.46 -26.24 -0.58
C LEU A 426 -1.53 -25.46 -1.53
N SER A 427 -1.28 -25.98 -2.74
CA SER A 427 -0.55 -25.25 -3.78
C SER A 427 -1.44 -24.16 -4.37
N LEU A 428 -1.01 -22.90 -4.24
CA LEU A 428 -1.64 -21.78 -4.92
C LEU A 428 -1.72 -22.02 -6.43
N GLY A 429 -0.65 -22.57 -7.02
CA GLY A 429 -0.59 -22.89 -8.45
C GLY A 429 -1.64 -23.93 -8.87
N TRP A 430 -2.01 -24.86 -7.99
CA TRP A 430 -3.10 -25.81 -8.25
C TRP A 430 -4.47 -25.16 -8.07
N GLN A 431 -4.68 -24.41 -6.98
CA GLN A 431 -5.97 -23.75 -6.72
C GLN A 431 -6.36 -22.78 -7.83
N LEU A 432 -5.40 -22.02 -8.35
CA LEU A 432 -5.61 -21.11 -9.49
C LEU A 432 -6.09 -21.84 -10.75
N GLN A 433 -5.69 -23.10 -10.99
CA GLN A 433 -6.20 -23.89 -12.14
C GLN A 433 -7.70 -24.17 -12.04
N PHE A 434 -8.25 -24.27 -10.83
CA PHE A 434 -9.69 -24.46 -10.61
C PHE A 434 -10.46 -23.14 -10.72
N LEU A 435 -9.85 -22.03 -10.31
CA LEU A 435 -10.44 -20.70 -10.35
C LEU A 435 -10.45 -20.09 -11.77
N CYS A 436 -9.55 -20.54 -12.66
CA CYS A 436 -9.44 -20.08 -14.06
C CYS A 436 -10.36 -20.84 -15.04
N ARG A 437 -11.52 -21.36 -14.61
CA ARG A 437 -12.38 -22.20 -15.48
C ARG A 437 -13.56 -21.51 -16.17
N ASP A 438 -13.73 -20.20 -16.04
CA ASP A 438 -14.72 -19.45 -16.83
C ASP A 438 -14.12 -18.28 -17.61
N GLY A 439 -14.20 -18.38 -18.94
CA GLY A 439 -14.15 -17.22 -19.84
C GLY A 439 -13.25 -17.37 -21.07
N LYS A 440 -13.84 -17.19 -22.26
CA LYS A 440 -13.17 -16.97 -23.56
C LYS A 440 -12.07 -15.87 -23.55
N TRP A 441 -11.97 -15.09 -22.46
CA TRP A 441 -10.99 -14.02 -22.25
C TRP A 441 -9.57 -14.52 -21.96
N ASP A 442 -9.43 -15.71 -21.36
CA ASP A 442 -8.13 -16.25 -20.92
C ASP A 442 -7.26 -16.75 -22.10
N VAL A 443 -7.89 -17.12 -23.22
CA VAL A 443 -7.20 -17.70 -24.39
C VAL A 443 -6.39 -16.67 -25.16
N LYS A 444 -6.90 -15.44 -25.36
CA LYS A 444 -6.19 -14.36 -26.07
C LYS A 444 -4.98 -13.84 -25.28
N ASN A 445 -5.10 -13.73 -23.95
CA ASN A 445 -4.00 -13.32 -23.10
C ASN A 445 -2.92 -14.40 -22.96
N LEU A 446 -3.32 -15.68 -22.97
CA LEU A 446 -2.38 -16.80 -23.01
C LEU A 446 -1.61 -16.84 -24.34
N GLU A 447 -2.28 -16.63 -25.48
CA GLU A 447 -1.65 -16.60 -26.80
C GLU A 447 -0.63 -15.45 -26.91
N LYS A 448 -1.03 -14.24 -26.50
CA LYS A 448 -0.13 -13.08 -26.40
C LYS A 448 1.05 -13.34 -25.46
N TRP A 449 0.80 -13.97 -24.31
CA TRP A 449 1.86 -14.31 -23.34
C TRP A 449 2.82 -15.38 -23.89
N ARG A 450 2.33 -16.38 -24.65
CA ARG A 450 3.15 -17.41 -25.30
C ARG A 450 4.04 -16.82 -26.38
N ASN A 451 3.53 -15.84 -27.14
CA ASN A 451 4.26 -15.15 -28.20
C ASN A 451 5.34 -14.16 -27.69
N VAL A 452 5.33 -13.82 -26.40
CA VAL A 452 6.39 -13.01 -25.79
C VAL A 452 7.60 -13.88 -25.42
N ALA A 453 8.79 -13.47 -25.86
CA ALA A 453 10.03 -14.17 -25.53
C ALA A 453 10.21 -14.32 -24.00
N PRO A 454 10.52 -15.53 -23.49
CA PRO A 454 10.80 -15.78 -22.08
C PRO A 454 11.78 -14.80 -21.41
N VAL A 455 12.92 -14.57 -22.07
CA VAL A 455 14.06 -13.80 -21.55
C VAL A 455 14.59 -12.91 -22.68
N SER A 456 14.99 -11.68 -22.37
CA SER A 456 15.59 -10.74 -23.31
C SER A 456 17.02 -11.11 -23.69
N GLY A 457 17.59 -10.40 -24.66
CA GLY A 457 19.04 -10.28 -24.81
C GLY A 457 19.70 -9.55 -23.62
N PRO A 458 21.04 -9.45 -23.60
CA PRO A 458 21.79 -8.68 -22.60
C PRO A 458 21.46 -7.19 -22.61
N ILE A 459 21.33 -6.60 -21.42
CA ILE A 459 21.08 -5.17 -21.22
C ILE A 459 22.08 -4.61 -20.21
N GLY A 460 22.80 -3.55 -20.59
CA GLY A 460 23.72 -2.80 -19.73
C GLY A 460 25.15 -2.72 -20.24
N CYS A 461 26.00 -1.98 -19.50
CA CYS A 461 27.37 -1.70 -19.90
C CYS A 461 28.27 -2.93 -19.86
N SER A 462 29.06 -3.15 -20.91
CA SER A 462 30.17 -4.10 -20.93
C SER A 462 31.30 -3.58 -20.04
N HIS A 463 31.92 -4.44 -19.24
CA HIS A 463 33.05 -4.05 -18.39
C HIS A 463 34.30 -3.71 -19.22
N GLY A 464 34.60 -2.42 -19.42
CA GLY A 464 35.89 -1.96 -19.96
C GLY A 464 35.90 -0.50 -20.41
N ASN A 465 36.84 0.28 -19.89
CA ASN A 465 37.06 1.72 -20.12
C ASN A 465 37.08 2.17 -21.60
N GLY A 466 36.48 3.34 -21.86
CA GLY A 466 37.00 4.36 -22.79
C GLY A 466 36.86 4.13 -24.29
N GLN A 467 36.23 5.10 -24.97
CA GLN A 467 36.35 5.43 -26.40
C GLN A 467 36.51 4.27 -27.40
N GLY A 468 35.43 3.94 -28.13
CA GLY A 468 35.54 3.14 -29.34
C GLY A 468 34.22 2.91 -30.06
N ASN A 469 34.05 3.54 -31.23
CA ASN A 469 33.09 3.11 -32.24
C ASN A 469 33.50 1.71 -32.73
N GLY A 470 32.66 0.69 -32.53
CA GLY A 470 32.89 -0.63 -33.10
C GLY A 470 31.80 -1.64 -32.78
N HIS A 471 31.05 -2.06 -33.81
CA HIS A 471 30.21 -3.25 -33.79
C HIS A 471 31.05 -4.52 -33.54
N GLY A 472 30.69 -5.33 -32.55
CA GLY A 472 31.30 -6.64 -32.32
C GLY A 472 30.44 -7.54 -31.42
N GLN A 473 30.14 -8.75 -31.90
CA GLN A 473 29.40 -9.81 -31.19
C GLN A 473 30.14 -10.27 -29.92
N GLY A 474 29.56 -10.02 -28.75
CA GLY A 474 30.01 -10.63 -27.48
C GLY A 474 29.69 -9.82 -26.23
N ASP A 475 28.45 -9.36 -26.03
CA ASP A 475 28.12 -8.45 -24.92
C ASP A 475 27.51 -9.16 -23.69
N SER A 476 28.19 -9.04 -22.55
CA SER A 476 27.74 -9.53 -21.23
C SER A 476 27.00 -8.43 -20.46
N GLY A 477 25.74 -8.17 -20.83
CA GLY A 477 24.93 -7.15 -20.16
C GLY A 477 24.52 -7.53 -18.72
N ILE A 478 24.51 -6.54 -17.84
CA ILE A 478 24.16 -6.61 -16.40
C ILE A 478 22.79 -7.26 -16.17
N PHE A 479 21.80 -6.95 -17.00
CA PHE A 479 20.42 -7.39 -16.83
C PHE A 479 19.94 -8.35 -17.92
N ARG A 480 18.87 -9.07 -17.57
CA ARG A 480 17.96 -9.79 -18.46
C ARG A 480 16.52 -9.47 -18.06
N ALA A 481 15.73 -8.91 -18.96
CA ALA A 481 14.30 -8.73 -18.75
C ALA A 481 13.57 -10.06 -18.98
N ILE A 482 12.76 -10.48 -18.01
CA ILE A 482 12.07 -11.78 -18.02
C ILE A 482 10.55 -11.52 -18.01
N LYS A 483 9.77 -12.36 -18.70
CA LYS A 483 8.30 -12.42 -18.47
C LYS A 483 8.02 -13.28 -17.23
N THR A 484 6.96 -13.04 -16.47
CA THR A 484 6.66 -13.84 -15.26
C THR A 484 6.64 -15.32 -15.59
N LEU A 485 7.29 -16.11 -14.75
CA LEU A 485 7.22 -17.56 -14.80
C LEU A 485 5.81 -18.03 -14.42
N ARG A 486 5.42 -19.21 -14.86
CA ARG A 486 4.16 -19.85 -14.44
C ARG A 486 4.46 -21.29 -14.06
N GLU A 487 3.98 -21.73 -12.90
CA GLU A 487 4.27 -23.09 -12.41
C GLU A 487 3.83 -24.18 -13.40
N VAL A 488 2.72 -23.92 -14.11
CA VAL A 488 2.05 -24.86 -15.03
C VAL A 488 2.54 -24.79 -16.47
N ASP A 489 3.48 -23.89 -16.78
CA ASP A 489 3.94 -23.72 -18.16
C ASP A 489 5.05 -24.72 -18.51
N GLU A 490 4.83 -25.52 -19.54
CA GLU A 490 5.78 -26.55 -19.97
C GLU A 490 7.12 -25.99 -20.49
N GLN A 491 7.15 -24.69 -20.86
CA GLN A 491 8.30 -24.04 -21.51
C GLN A 491 8.91 -22.89 -20.71
N HIS A 492 8.16 -22.29 -19.78
CA HIS A 492 8.57 -21.12 -18.97
C HIS A 492 8.07 -21.21 -17.52
N CYS A 493 8.35 -22.36 -16.88
CA CYS A 493 8.26 -22.58 -15.44
C CYS A 493 9.64 -22.52 -14.78
N PRO A 494 9.73 -22.37 -13.44
CA PRO A 494 11.01 -22.25 -12.73
C PRO A 494 12.02 -23.36 -13.03
N ARG A 495 11.57 -24.62 -13.12
CA ARG A 495 12.45 -25.76 -13.43
C ARG A 495 13.13 -25.61 -14.80
N VAL A 496 12.33 -25.38 -15.84
CA VAL A 496 12.83 -25.23 -17.22
C VAL A 496 13.68 -23.96 -17.35
N PHE A 497 13.32 -22.92 -16.61
CA PHE A 497 14.06 -21.67 -16.58
C PHE A 497 15.46 -21.85 -15.97
N VAL A 498 15.58 -22.54 -14.84
CA VAL A 498 16.86 -22.88 -14.22
C VAL A 498 17.73 -23.72 -15.15
N GLU A 499 17.16 -24.77 -15.75
CA GLU A 499 17.89 -25.65 -16.68
C GLU A 499 18.48 -24.86 -17.87
N ARG A 500 17.75 -23.85 -18.35
CA ARG A 500 18.18 -23.04 -19.52
C ARG A 500 19.05 -21.84 -19.16
N TRP A 501 18.82 -21.20 -18.03
CA TRP A 501 19.38 -19.89 -17.70
C TRP A 501 20.18 -19.83 -16.41
N GLY A 502 20.18 -20.87 -15.57
CA GLY A 502 20.87 -20.88 -14.27
C GLY A 502 22.40 -20.72 -14.35
N ASN A 503 22.99 -20.96 -15.51
CA ASN A 503 24.40 -20.65 -15.76
C ASN A 503 24.66 -19.15 -15.95
N THR A 504 23.67 -18.41 -16.45
CA THR A 504 23.80 -17.00 -16.83
C THR A 504 23.08 -16.04 -15.88
N ILE A 505 21.89 -16.39 -15.38
CA ILE A 505 21.11 -15.54 -14.47
C ILE A 505 21.30 -16.09 -13.07
N LYS A 506 21.89 -15.29 -12.16
CA LYS A 506 22.21 -15.71 -10.78
C LYS A 506 21.27 -15.12 -9.74
N ASP A 507 20.55 -14.07 -10.12
CA ASP A 507 19.59 -13.37 -9.28
C ASP A 507 18.37 -12.99 -10.12
N VAL A 508 17.17 -13.07 -9.56
CA VAL A 508 15.90 -12.63 -10.16
C VAL A 508 15.22 -11.65 -9.22
N ILE A 509 14.93 -10.45 -9.72
CA ILE A 509 14.15 -9.42 -9.04
C ILE A 509 12.73 -9.43 -9.60
N ASP A 510 11.77 -9.82 -8.76
CA ASP A 510 10.35 -9.74 -9.03
C ASP A 510 9.80 -8.40 -8.56
N ILE A 511 9.50 -7.53 -9.53
CA ILE A 511 8.99 -6.19 -9.27
C ILE A 511 7.46 -6.09 -9.24
N SER A 512 6.75 -7.21 -9.36
CA SER A 512 5.28 -7.22 -9.31
C SER A 512 4.75 -6.99 -7.89
N HIS A 513 3.59 -6.33 -7.76
CA HIS A 513 2.94 -6.12 -6.46
C HIS A 513 2.35 -7.43 -5.92
N ASP A 514 1.68 -8.18 -6.78
CA ASP A 514 1.00 -9.43 -6.42
C ASP A 514 2.00 -10.54 -6.08
N ASN A 515 1.54 -11.55 -5.32
CA ASN A 515 2.33 -12.75 -5.08
C ASN A 515 2.63 -13.48 -6.41
N PRO A 516 3.83 -14.04 -6.59
CA PRO A 516 4.19 -14.73 -7.82
C PRO A 516 3.28 -15.94 -8.06
N VAL A 517 2.87 -16.13 -9.32
CA VAL A 517 2.05 -17.27 -9.78
C VAL A 517 2.87 -18.56 -9.99
N TYR A 518 4.03 -18.62 -9.34
CA TYR A 518 5.01 -19.70 -9.40
C TYR A 518 5.79 -19.72 -8.08
N ASN A 519 6.41 -20.85 -7.75
CA ASN A 519 7.20 -20.96 -6.53
C ASN A 519 8.64 -20.43 -6.74
N PRO A 520 9.05 -19.33 -6.09
CA PRO A 520 10.39 -18.77 -6.25
C PRO A 520 11.52 -19.69 -5.78
N ARG A 521 11.24 -20.62 -4.86
CA ARG A 521 12.24 -21.58 -4.36
C ARG A 521 12.79 -22.51 -5.40
N ASN A 522 11.98 -22.82 -6.41
CA ASN A 522 12.42 -23.66 -7.51
C ASN A 522 13.55 -22.97 -8.31
N LEU A 523 13.62 -21.62 -8.28
CA LEU A 523 14.76 -20.86 -8.79
C LEU A 523 15.98 -20.99 -7.85
N GLU A 524 15.77 -20.85 -6.54
CA GLU A 524 16.83 -20.88 -5.52
C GLU A 524 17.52 -22.24 -5.44
N GLN A 525 16.76 -23.34 -5.49
CA GLN A 525 17.29 -24.71 -5.60
C GLN A 525 18.13 -24.90 -6.87
N GLY A 526 17.80 -24.15 -7.91
CA GLY A 526 18.54 -24.06 -9.17
C GLY A 526 19.78 -23.17 -9.15
N GLY A 527 20.13 -22.59 -8.01
CA GLY A 527 21.26 -21.67 -7.87
C GLY A 527 20.96 -20.23 -8.33
N ILE A 528 19.69 -19.86 -8.50
CA ILE A 528 19.24 -18.51 -8.84
C ILE A 528 18.53 -17.88 -7.63
N ARG A 529 19.10 -16.83 -7.04
CA ARG A 529 18.49 -16.15 -5.88
C ARG A 529 17.28 -15.33 -6.29
N TYR A 530 16.24 -15.31 -5.47
CA TYR A 530 15.02 -14.55 -5.72
C TYR A 530 14.89 -13.35 -4.78
N HIS A 531 14.50 -12.20 -5.33
CA HIS A 531 14.33 -10.94 -4.60
C HIS A 531 12.96 -10.34 -4.94
N LYS A 532 12.09 -10.15 -3.95
CA LYS A 532 10.80 -9.48 -4.13
C LYS A 532 10.95 -7.97 -3.89
N TYR A 533 10.55 -7.17 -4.87
CA TYR A 533 10.60 -5.70 -4.81
C TYR A 533 9.30 -5.11 -5.41
N GLY A 534 8.19 -5.28 -4.70
CA GLY A 534 6.85 -5.02 -5.27
C GLY A 534 6.60 -3.54 -5.57
N THR A 535 6.29 -3.22 -6.83
CA THR A 535 5.87 -1.89 -7.29
C THR A 535 4.41 -1.91 -7.73
N LEU A 536 3.70 -0.78 -7.63
CA LEU A 536 2.31 -0.69 -8.08
C LEU A 536 2.16 -0.97 -9.59
N SER A 537 1.06 -1.61 -9.98
CA SER A 537 0.83 -2.01 -11.38
C SER A 537 0.37 -0.82 -12.22
N LYS A 538 0.79 -0.78 -13.49
CA LYS A 538 0.38 0.21 -14.51
C LYS A 538 0.81 1.68 -14.28
N VAL A 539 1.53 1.99 -13.21
CA VAL A 539 2.07 3.33 -12.92
C VAL A 539 3.61 3.27 -12.87
N PRO A 540 4.35 4.31 -13.31
CA PRO A 540 5.80 4.40 -13.09
C PRO A 540 6.15 4.36 -11.60
N PRO A 541 7.18 3.60 -11.21
CA PRO A 541 7.72 3.65 -9.86
C PRO A 541 8.07 5.08 -9.42
N ASN A 542 7.75 5.44 -8.18
CA ASN A 542 8.09 6.74 -7.60
C ASN A 542 9.59 6.82 -7.25
N ASP A 543 10.07 8.01 -6.89
CA ASP A 543 11.51 8.24 -6.68
C ASP A 543 12.10 7.38 -5.55
N GLY A 544 11.33 7.10 -4.48
CA GLY A 544 11.75 6.19 -3.43
C GLY A 544 11.86 4.73 -3.90
N GLU A 545 10.94 4.29 -4.76
CA GLU A 545 10.98 2.97 -5.39
C GLU A 545 12.12 2.84 -6.41
N ILE A 546 12.50 3.94 -7.08
CA ILE A 546 13.65 3.97 -7.99
C ILE A 546 14.95 3.84 -7.19
N THR A 547 15.13 4.68 -6.17
CA THR A 547 16.32 4.65 -5.30
C THR A 547 16.50 3.27 -4.66
N GLY A 548 15.44 2.70 -4.09
CA GLY A 548 15.51 1.37 -3.47
C GLY A 548 15.82 0.26 -4.47
N PHE A 549 15.32 0.32 -5.70
CA PHE A 549 15.69 -0.63 -6.75
C PHE A 549 17.18 -0.51 -7.13
N ILE A 550 17.70 0.71 -7.27
CA ILE A 550 19.11 0.95 -7.61
C ILE A 550 20.03 0.43 -6.51
N GLU A 551 19.72 0.73 -5.25
CA GLU A 551 20.46 0.23 -4.07
C GLU A 551 20.44 -1.31 -4.00
N LEU A 552 19.29 -1.93 -4.28
CA LEU A 552 19.16 -3.39 -4.33
C LEU A 552 20.06 -3.99 -5.43
N VAL A 553 20.07 -3.39 -6.62
CA VAL A 553 20.94 -3.86 -7.71
C VAL A 553 22.41 -3.68 -7.36
N ASP A 554 22.81 -2.53 -6.79
CA ASP A 554 24.20 -2.28 -6.39
C ASP A 554 24.67 -3.30 -5.35
N LYS A 555 23.82 -3.62 -4.37
CA LYS A 555 24.07 -4.68 -3.39
C LYS A 555 24.23 -6.05 -4.05
N ILE A 556 23.31 -6.43 -4.95
CA ILE A 556 23.38 -7.72 -5.65
C ILE A 556 24.67 -7.83 -6.46
N ARG A 557 25.08 -6.77 -7.14
CA ARG A 557 26.30 -6.75 -7.96
C ARG A 557 27.57 -6.87 -7.13
N ALA A 558 27.64 -6.21 -5.97
CA ALA A 558 28.74 -6.39 -5.03
C ALA A 558 28.85 -7.85 -4.58
N GLU A 559 27.73 -8.45 -4.17
CA GLU A 559 27.68 -9.86 -3.75
C GLU A 559 28.00 -10.84 -4.89
N GLN A 560 27.57 -10.55 -6.13
CA GLN A 560 27.91 -11.37 -7.30
C GLN A 560 29.41 -11.33 -7.61
N LYS A 561 30.07 -10.18 -7.44
CA LYS A 561 31.52 -10.03 -7.64
C LYS A 561 32.31 -10.89 -6.64
N ASP A 562 31.94 -10.84 -5.36
CA ASP A 562 32.58 -11.64 -4.31
C ASP A 562 32.38 -13.14 -4.57
N LYS A 563 31.18 -13.54 -5.00
CA LYS A 563 30.88 -14.93 -5.35
C LYS A 563 31.56 -15.40 -6.62
N ALA A 564 31.68 -14.54 -7.64
CA ALA A 564 32.39 -14.86 -8.87
C ALA A 564 33.86 -15.20 -8.57
N GLN A 565 34.49 -14.45 -7.66
CA GLN A 565 35.86 -14.73 -7.20
C GLN A 565 35.94 -16.03 -6.38
N ALA A 566 35.00 -16.27 -5.47
CA ALA A 566 35.00 -17.45 -4.62
C ALA A 566 34.64 -18.76 -5.35
N GLN A 567 33.79 -18.68 -6.38
CA GLN A 567 33.21 -19.84 -7.07
C GLN A 567 33.71 -20.00 -8.52
N GLY A 568 34.65 -19.16 -8.95
CA GLY A 568 35.30 -19.24 -10.26
C GLY A 568 34.35 -18.98 -11.44
N TRP A 569 33.39 -18.05 -11.30
CA TRP A 569 32.53 -17.67 -12.42
C TRP A 569 33.35 -16.86 -13.45
N ALA A 570 33.21 -17.19 -14.74
CA ALA A 570 33.90 -16.44 -15.79
C ALA A 570 33.41 -14.98 -15.84
N ASP A 571 34.30 -14.05 -16.13
CA ASP A 571 33.93 -12.63 -16.16
C ASP A 571 32.90 -12.35 -17.26
N GLY A 572 31.82 -11.64 -16.94
CA GLY A 572 30.67 -11.44 -17.84
C GLY A 572 29.72 -12.66 -18.00
N SER A 573 29.87 -13.71 -17.21
CA SER A 573 29.00 -14.91 -17.28
C SER A 573 27.72 -14.85 -16.42
N TYR A 574 27.52 -13.79 -15.64
CA TYR A 574 26.43 -13.67 -14.67
C TYR A 574 25.64 -12.37 -14.85
N ALA A 575 24.32 -12.45 -14.75
CA ALA A 575 23.37 -11.36 -14.96
C ALA A 575 22.23 -11.40 -13.93
N ILE A 576 21.52 -10.28 -13.83
CA ILE A 576 20.34 -10.11 -12.97
C ILE A 576 19.08 -10.16 -13.85
N GLY A 577 18.21 -11.12 -13.56
CA GLY A 577 16.89 -11.22 -14.12
C GLY A 577 15.95 -10.21 -13.47
N VAL A 578 15.13 -9.49 -14.24
CA VAL A 578 14.10 -8.60 -13.68
C VAL A 578 12.77 -8.86 -14.38
N HIS A 579 11.68 -9.03 -13.64
CA HIS A 579 10.35 -9.19 -14.24
C HIS A 579 9.23 -8.49 -13.47
N CYS A 580 8.26 -7.99 -14.23
CA CYS A 580 6.91 -7.70 -13.75
C CYS A 580 5.98 -8.81 -14.26
N HIS A 581 5.02 -8.47 -15.15
CA HIS A 581 4.15 -9.42 -15.86
C HIS A 581 4.77 -9.91 -17.20
N TYR A 582 4.94 -9.01 -18.17
CA TYR A 582 5.52 -9.35 -19.49
C TYR A 582 7.00 -8.96 -19.63
N GLY A 583 7.58 -8.26 -18.66
CA GLY A 583 8.96 -7.78 -18.72
C GLY A 583 9.18 -6.63 -19.71
N PHE A 584 8.22 -5.70 -19.83
CA PHE A 584 8.29 -4.54 -20.72
C PHE A 584 8.37 -3.21 -19.95
N ASN A 585 7.25 -2.70 -19.44
CA ASN A 585 7.15 -1.31 -18.95
C ASN A 585 7.91 -1.05 -17.65
N ARG A 586 7.38 -1.52 -16.51
CA ARG A 586 8.02 -1.36 -15.19
C ARG A 586 9.45 -1.92 -15.17
N THR A 587 9.65 -3.07 -15.83
CA THR A 587 10.95 -3.72 -15.95
C THR A 587 11.94 -2.86 -16.72
N GLY A 588 11.54 -2.33 -17.88
CA GLY A 588 12.39 -1.47 -18.68
C GLY A 588 12.64 -0.12 -18.04
N PHE A 589 11.64 0.44 -17.34
CA PHE A 589 11.76 1.70 -16.61
C PHE A 589 12.85 1.63 -15.53
N LEU A 590 12.75 0.67 -14.61
CA LEU A 590 13.72 0.51 -13.52
C LEU A 590 15.13 0.16 -14.03
N ILE A 591 15.21 -0.69 -15.05
CA ILE A 591 16.50 -0.98 -15.71
C ILE A 591 17.07 0.30 -16.34
N ALA A 592 16.26 1.09 -17.04
CA ALA A 592 16.71 2.33 -17.66
C ALA A 592 17.19 3.37 -16.62
N CYS A 593 16.49 3.55 -15.50
CA CYS A 593 16.95 4.38 -14.39
C CYS A 593 18.35 3.96 -13.91
N TYR A 594 18.57 2.65 -13.73
CA TYR A 594 19.89 2.15 -13.34
C TYR A 594 20.95 2.42 -14.41
N LEU A 595 20.61 2.24 -15.70
CA LEU A 595 21.55 2.53 -16.79
C LEU A 595 21.96 4.00 -16.83
N VAL A 596 21.03 4.91 -16.57
CA VAL A 596 21.30 6.34 -16.51
C VAL A 596 22.17 6.68 -15.29
N GLU A 597 21.74 6.28 -14.09
CA GLU A 597 22.37 6.72 -12.84
C GLU A 597 23.70 6.02 -12.52
N ARG A 598 23.93 4.79 -13.00
CA ARG A 598 25.15 4.00 -12.67
C ARG A 598 26.03 3.70 -13.86
N CYS A 599 25.46 3.75 -15.06
CA CYS A 599 26.11 3.32 -16.29
C CYS A 599 26.41 4.52 -17.21
N GLY A 600 25.96 5.72 -16.84
CA GLY A 600 26.28 6.97 -17.53
C GLY A 600 25.51 7.19 -18.82
N PHE A 601 24.50 6.35 -19.11
CA PHE A 601 23.66 6.45 -20.29
C PHE A 601 22.80 7.71 -20.20
N THR A 602 22.50 8.31 -21.34
CA THR A 602 21.36 9.23 -21.44
C THR A 602 20.05 8.44 -21.33
N ALA A 603 18.95 9.10 -20.94
CA ALA A 603 17.62 8.47 -20.90
C ALA A 603 17.27 7.80 -22.24
N LYS A 604 17.62 8.45 -23.36
CA LYS A 604 17.45 7.93 -24.72
C LYS A 604 18.25 6.65 -24.96
N GLU A 605 19.55 6.67 -24.68
CA GLU A 605 20.41 5.50 -24.86
C GLU A 605 19.94 4.31 -24.00
N ALA A 606 19.46 4.57 -22.79
CA ALA A 606 18.96 3.54 -21.89
C ALA A 606 17.66 2.89 -22.40
N ILE A 607 16.73 3.70 -22.92
CA ILE A 607 15.49 3.22 -23.55
C ILE A 607 15.80 2.39 -24.80
N GLU A 608 16.71 2.87 -25.65
CA GLU A 608 17.12 2.15 -26.86
C GLU A 608 17.86 0.84 -26.55
N ALA A 609 18.75 0.85 -25.56
CA ALA A 609 19.46 -0.35 -25.12
C ALA A 609 18.49 -1.42 -24.62
N PHE A 610 17.46 -1.03 -23.87
CA PHE A 610 16.40 -1.93 -23.45
C PHE A 610 15.59 -2.46 -24.65
N ALA A 611 15.19 -1.59 -25.59
CA ALA A 611 14.40 -1.96 -26.76
C ALA A 611 15.14 -2.91 -27.72
N ARG A 612 16.46 -2.73 -27.90
CA ARG A 612 17.31 -3.64 -28.70
C ARG A 612 17.32 -5.06 -28.12
N ALA A 613 17.38 -5.17 -26.80
CA ALA A 613 17.45 -6.47 -26.12
C ALA A 613 16.07 -7.13 -25.90
N ARG A 614 15.02 -6.33 -25.71
CA ARG A 614 13.64 -6.76 -25.47
C ARG A 614 12.73 -6.18 -26.57
N PRO A 615 12.46 -6.92 -27.66
CA PRO A 615 11.60 -6.45 -28.74
C PRO A 615 10.24 -5.99 -28.20
N ASN A 616 9.76 -4.83 -28.65
CA ASN A 616 8.65 -4.01 -28.12
C ASN A 616 9.02 -3.00 -27.01
N GLY A 617 10.22 -3.07 -26.42
CA GLY A 617 10.76 -2.07 -25.49
C GLY A 617 9.84 -1.71 -24.31
N ILE A 618 9.96 -0.47 -23.82
CA ILE A 618 9.00 0.15 -22.91
C ILE A 618 7.82 0.61 -23.79
N ARG A 619 6.67 -0.03 -23.63
CA ARG A 619 5.49 0.11 -24.52
C ARG A 619 4.58 1.28 -24.13
N HIS A 620 4.48 1.58 -22.85
CA HIS A 620 3.64 2.66 -22.34
C HIS A 620 4.45 3.94 -22.25
N GLU A 621 3.88 5.00 -22.83
CA GLU A 621 4.51 6.30 -22.99
C GLU A 621 4.83 6.97 -21.66
N HIS A 622 3.89 6.98 -20.71
CA HIS A 622 4.10 7.53 -19.36
C HIS A 622 5.31 6.94 -18.59
N PHE A 623 5.78 5.73 -18.92
CA PHE A 623 7.05 5.23 -18.36
C PHE A 623 8.27 5.86 -19.05
N ARG A 624 8.24 6.01 -20.38
CA ARG A 624 9.31 6.69 -21.12
C ARG A 624 9.36 8.17 -20.74
N ASP A 625 8.21 8.83 -20.65
CA ASP A 625 8.13 10.26 -20.34
C ASP A 625 8.66 10.52 -18.93
N ARG A 626 8.30 9.67 -17.95
CA ARG A 626 8.85 9.78 -16.60
C ARG A 626 10.38 9.59 -16.57
N LEU A 627 10.96 8.75 -17.43
CA LEU A 627 12.43 8.67 -17.56
C LEU A 627 13.02 9.96 -18.11
N TYR A 628 12.38 10.54 -19.14
CA TYR A 628 12.82 11.81 -19.70
C TYR A 628 12.68 12.95 -18.70
N VAL A 629 11.51 13.14 -18.07
CA VAL A 629 11.27 14.16 -17.03
C VAL A 629 12.26 14.02 -15.87
N ARG A 630 12.58 12.79 -15.45
CA ARG A 630 13.54 12.57 -14.35
C ARG A 630 14.97 12.96 -14.72
N TYR A 631 15.37 12.86 -15.99
CA TYR A 631 16.76 13.01 -16.42
C TYR A 631 16.98 14.11 -17.50
N SER A 632 15.97 14.92 -17.82
CA SER A 632 15.98 15.96 -18.87
C SER A 632 16.79 17.21 -18.51
N GLY A 633 17.20 17.38 -17.25
CA GLY A 633 18.03 18.51 -16.79
C GLY A 633 19.55 18.29 -16.84
N SER A 634 20.04 17.14 -17.32
CA SER A 634 21.47 16.83 -17.31
C SER A 634 22.19 17.32 -18.59
N SER A 635 22.45 18.61 -18.70
CA SER A 635 23.33 19.15 -19.76
C SER A 635 24.81 18.87 -19.47
N GLN A 636 25.57 18.68 -20.54
CA GLN A 636 26.86 17.98 -20.61
C GLN A 636 28.11 18.80 -20.20
N SER A 637 28.11 19.62 -19.14
CA SER A 637 29.33 20.39 -18.78
C SER A 637 29.97 20.16 -17.41
N GLU A 638 29.46 19.25 -16.56
CA GLU A 638 30.16 18.89 -15.32
C GLU A 638 30.33 17.37 -15.19
N ARG A 639 31.24 16.80 -15.98
CA ARG A 639 31.77 15.47 -15.74
C ARG A 639 33.29 15.49 -15.83
N THR A 640 33.94 15.67 -14.68
CA THR A 640 35.37 15.35 -14.52
C THR A 640 35.48 14.16 -13.56
N PRO A 641 36.32 13.14 -13.87
CA PRO A 641 36.27 11.85 -13.20
C PRO A 641 37.06 11.88 -11.88
N LEU A 642 36.47 11.38 -10.80
CA LEU A 642 37.23 10.99 -9.62
C LEU A 642 37.39 9.48 -9.62
N LEU A 643 38.51 9.03 -10.19
CA LEU A 643 39.06 7.71 -9.96
C LEU A 643 40.45 7.87 -9.35
N THR A 644 40.69 7.04 -8.33
CA THR A 644 41.97 6.60 -7.75
C THR A 644 42.56 7.36 -6.55
N ASP A 645 42.43 6.66 -5.42
CA ASP A 645 43.48 6.27 -4.47
C ASP A 645 44.30 7.30 -3.68
N ARG A 646 44.17 7.09 -2.36
CA ARG A 646 45.20 7.05 -1.30
C ARG A 646 45.37 8.28 -0.39
N PRO A 647 45.77 8.02 0.88
CA PRO A 647 45.40 8.78 2.06
C PRO A 647 46.37 9.94 2.31
N PRO A 648 45.97 10.97 3.08
CA PRO A 648 46.91 12.03 3.44
C PRO A 648 47.62 11.68 4.74
N ASN A 649 48.95 11.76 4.72
CA ASN A 649 49.78 11.89 5.92
C ASN A 649 50.98 12.81 5.62
N ALA A 650 51.27 13.69 6.59
CA ALA A 650 52.47 14.52 6.83
C ALA A 650 52.75 15.64 5.79
N ASP A 651 52.72 16.93 6.14
CA ASP A 651 53.60 17.81 6.96
C ASP A 651 53.94 18.97 5.98
N ASP A 652 53.96 20.28 6.27
CA ASP A 652 54.56 21.09 7.33
C ASP A 652 53.70 22.38 7.52
N GLY A 653 53.67 23.13 8.63
CA GLY A 653 54.42 23.08 9.87
C GLY A 653 54.14 24.31 10.77
N GLU A 654 54.62 24.17 12.03
CA GLU A 654 54.95 25.20 13.04
C GLU A 654 53.80 25.86 13.84
N ARG A 655 53.79 25.89 15.19
CA ARG A 655 54.86 25.76 16.21
C ARG A 655 54.30 25.50 17.63
N ASP A 656 55.13 24.82 18.45
CA ASP A 656 55.34 24.85 19.92
C ASP A 656 54.20 24.35 20.87
N ASP A 657 54.37 23.44 21.84
CA ASP A 657 55.50 23.14 22.73
C ASP A 657 55.51 21.70 23.32
N ALA A 658 56.71 21.10 23.27
CA ALA A 658 57.41 20.16 24.17
C ALA A 658 56.68 19.27 25.23
N ALA A 659 56.83 17.93 25.15
CA ALA A 659 57.93 17.17 25.80
C ALA A 659 57.62 15.68 26.13
N ALA A 660 58.51 14.81 25.61
CA ALA A 660 59.11 13.61 26.22
C ALA A 660 58.39 12.24 26.22
N GLN A 661 58.91 11.41 25.31
CA GLN A 661 58.91 9.94 25.16
C GLN A 661 59.15 9.11 26.44
N GLN A 662 58.57 7.90 26.50
CA GLN A 662 59.28 6.60 26.47
C GLN A 662 58.33 5.43 26.83
N THR A 663 58.37 4.35 26.05
CA THR A 663 58.04 2.97 26.46
C THR A 663 59.32 2.14 26.29
N PRO A 664 59.66 1.16 27.15
CA PRO A 664 58.99 -0.16 27.07
C PRO A 664 58.95 -1.05 28.34
N ALA A 665 58.16 -2.13 28.22
CA ALA A 665 58.34 -3.48 28.78
C ALA A 665 57.71 -3.92 30.14
N SER A 666 57.09 -5.10 30.05
CA SER A 666 56.90 -6.19 31.06
C SER A 666 55.98 -5.99 32.27
N GLY A 667 55.12 -7.00 32.55
CA GLY A 667 54.12 -7.06 33.65
C GLY A 667 54.69 -7.11 35.08
N PRO A 668 53.89 -7.33 36.16
CA PRO A 668 52.75 -8.27 36.25
C PRO A 668 51.48 -7.77 37.00
N THR A 669 50.47 -8.64 37.01
CA THR A 669 49.17 -8.66 37.72
C THR A 669 49.13 -8.11 39.17
N ALA A 670 48.08 -7.35 39.55
CA ALA A 670 47.36 -7.48 40.84
C ALA A 670 46.05 -6.63 40.97
N ARG A 671 44.94 -7.35 41.16
CA ARG A 671 43.69 -7.08 41.91
C ARG A 671 43.38 -5.65 42.45
N ARG A 672 42.24 -5.09 42.01
CA ARG A 672 41.32 -4.25 42.82
C ARG A 672 39.87 -4.56 42.43
N GLY A 673 39.15 -5.33 43.25
CA GLY A 673 37.76 -5.74 42.96
C GLY A 673 36.93 -6.14 44.17
N THR A 674 37.35 -5.79 45.40
CA THR A 674 36.67 -6.24 46.63
C THR A 674 36.16 -5.10 47.52
N ARG A 675 36.53 -3.84 47.24
CA ARG A 675 36.14 -2.71 48.09
C ARG A 675 34.79 -2.08 47.70
N GLU A 676 34.39 -2.17 46.43
CA GLU A 676 33.13 -1.59 45.94
C GLU A 676 31.92 -2.50 46.19
N VAL A 677 32.10 -3.82 46.16
CA VAL A 677 31.03 -4.79 46.45
C VAL A 677 30.62 -4.75 47.93
N ILE A 678 31.57 -4.52 48.85
CA ILE A 678 31.29 -4.43 50.28
C ILE A 678 30.52 -3.14 50.62
N LEU A 679 30.84 -2.02 49.96
CA LEU A 679 30.11 -0.76 50.13
C LEU A 679 28.67 -0.85 49.61
N PHE A 680 28.45 -1.58 48.52
CA PHE A 680 27.11 -1.79 47.96
C PHE A 680 26.22 -2.66 48.86
N VAL A 681 26.77 -3.73 49.45
CA VAL A 681 26.03 -4.61 50.37
C VAL A 681 25.68 -3.90 51.69
N TRP A 682 26.57 -3.04 52.20
CA TRP A 682 26.31 -2.24 53.41
C TRP A 682 25.21 -1.19 53.21
N ALA A 683 25.16 -0.52 52.05
CA ALA A 683 24.10 0.43 51.73
C ALA A 683 22.72 -0.24 51.64
N LEU A 684 22.65 -1.47 51.12
CA LEU A 684 21.41 -2.22 50.99
C LEU A 684 20.85 -2.66 52.36
N LEU A 685 21.72 -3.09 53.28
CA LEU A 685 21.32 -3.48 54.63
C LEU A 685 20.90 -2.28 55.49
N ALA A 686 21.55 -1.13 55.35
CA ALA A 686 21.16 0.10 56.04
C ALA A 686 19.76 0.58 55.62
N THR A 687 19.44 0.47 54.33
CA THR A 687 18.12 0.86 53.79
C THR A 687 17.00 -0.06 54.28
N ALA A 688 17.27 -1.37 54.38
CA ALA A 688 16.31 -2.33 54.93
C ALA A 688 16.01 -2.07 56.42
N GLY A 689 17.00 -1.66 57.21
CA GLY A 689 16.82 -1.33 58.63
C GLY A 689 15.89 -0.13 58.87
N VAL A 690 15.99 0.91 58.03
CA VAL A 690 15.15 2.12 58.14
C VAL A 690 13.68 1.80 57.83
N VAL A 691 13.43 0.94 56.83
CA VAL A 691 12.08 0.53 56.45
C VAL A 691 11.41 -0.31 57.54
N VAL A 692 12.14 -1.21 58.17
CA VAL A 692 11.61 -2.02 59.29
C VAL A 692 11.28 -1.15 60.50
N LEU A 693 12.10 -0.15 60.81
CA LEU A 693 11.85 0.78 61.92
C LEU A 693 10.60 1.65 61.70
N ALA A 694 10.37 2.10 60.46
CA ALA A 694 9.18 2.86 60.09
C ALA A 694 7.89 2.03 60.24
N VAL A 695 7.93 0.76 59.87
CA VAL A 695 6.78 -0.16 59.97
C VAL A 695 6.43 -0.47 61.43
N VAL A 696 7.43 -0.58 62.31
CA VAL A 696 7.19 -0.83 63.74
C VAL A 696 6.63 0.40 64.45
N LEU A 697 7.05 1.61 64.08
CA LEU A 697 6.51 2.86 64.62
C LEU A 697 5.05 3.11 64.19
N GLN A 698 4.68 2.68 62.98
CA GLN A 698 3.32 2.85 62.46
C GLN A 698 2.32 1.84 63.06
N HIS A 699 2.78 0.66 63.47
CA HIS A 699 1.96 -0.35 64.15
C HIS A 699 1.58 0.04 65.60
N HIS A 700 2.30 0.97 66.24
CA HIS A 700 2.09 1.29 67.66
C HIS A 700 1.00 2.36 67.90
N ASN A 701 0.50 3.04 66.85
CA ASN A 701 -0.39 4.21 66.98
C ASN A 701 -1.89 3.95 66.72
N SER A 702 -2.32 2.74 66.35
CA SER A 702 -3.72 2.48 65.95
C SER A 702 -4.40 1.37 66.75
N THR A 703 -4.62 1.61 68.05
CA THR A 703 -5.61 0.87 68.84
C THR A 703 -6.34 1.81 69.80
N SER A 704 -7.54 2.29 69.44
CA SER A 704 -8.60 2.64 70.40
C SER A 704 -9.94 3.02 69.72
N ASN A 705 -10.81 2.00 69.68
CA ASN A 705 -12.26 1.99 69.94
C ASN A 705 -13.32 2.79 69.13
N PRO A 706 -14.57 2.25 69.10
CA PRO A 706 -15.62 2.51 68.11
C PRO A 706 -16.85 3.24 68.70
N HIS A 707 -17.86 3.61 67.87
CA HIS A 707 -19.33 3.55 68.15
C HIS A 707 -20.21 4.22 67.04
N PRO A 708 -21.55 3.97 66.96
CA PRO A 708 -22.27 3.62 65.71
C PRO A 708 -23.46 4.51 65.24
N VAL A 709 -23.80 4.45 63.92
CA VAL A 709 -25.12 4.37 63.18
C VAL A 709 -26.20 5.48 63.44
N PRO A 710 -26.94 6.10 62.47
CA PRO A 710 -27.82 5.45 61.46
C PRO A 710 -28.08 6.12 60.07
N SER A 711 -28.84 5.36 59.27
CA SER A 711 -29.32 5.40 57.88
C SER A 711 -30.31 6.49 57.42
N SER A 712 -30.34 6.78 56.09
CA SER A 712 -31.55 7.17 55.30
C SER A 712 -31.33 6.91 53.78
N PRO A 713 -32.40 6.67 52.96
CA PRO A 713 -32.34 6.05 51.62
C PRO A 713 -32.37 7.03 50.42
N PRO A 714 -32.03 6.59 49.18
CA PRO A 714 -32.05 7.44 47.98
C PRO A 714 -33.38 7.38 47.18
N PRO A 715 -33.65 8.38 46.30
CA PRO A 715 -34.89 8.52 45.54
C PRO A 715 -34.91 7.72 44.21
N PRO A 716 -36.10 7.54 43.58
CA PRO A 716 -36.29 6.59 42.48
C PRO A 716 -35.96 7.16 41.07
N PRO A 717 -35.74 6.27 40.08
CA PRO A 717 -35.37 6.65 38.72
C PRO A 717 -36.58 7.02 37.83
N ILE A 718 -36.33 7.92 36.87
CA ILE A 718 -37.27 8.38 35.83
C ILE A 718 -37.32 7.36 34.69
N ALA A 719 -38.53 7.02 34.25
CA ALA A 719 -38.84 6.01 33.23
C ALA A 719 -38.73 6.55 31.78
N PRO A 720 -38.50 5.67 30.77
CA PRO A 720 -38.41 6.01 29.35
C PRO A 720 -39.79 6.20 28.69
N SER A 721 -39.86 7.11 27.72
CA SER A 721 -41.04 7.38 26.90
C SER A 721 -41.23 6.38 25.75
N ASP A 722 -42.48 6.00 25.57
CA ASP A 722 -43.14 5.07 24.64
C ASP A 722 -42.92 5.37 23.12
N PRO A 723 -42.57 4.39 22.28
CA PRO A 723 -42.66 4.46 20.83
C PRO A 723 -43.86 3.66 20.31
N SER A 724 -45.03 4.29 20.22
CA SER A 724 -46.25 3.68 19.65
C SER A 724 -46.99 4.60 18.67
N THR A 725 -46.30 5.02 17.60
CA THR A 725 -46.95 5.42 16.33
C THR A 725 -46.10 4.97 15.14
N GLY A 726 -46.13 3.66 14.86
CA GLY A 726 -45.54 3.07 13.65
C GLY A 726 -46.47 3.22 12.46
N GLY A 727 -46.11 4.07 11.50
CA GLY A 727 -46.58 3.97 10.11
C GLY A 727 -45.74 2.93 9.36
N PRO A 728 -46.30 2.19 8.39
CA PRO A 728 -45.63 1.02 7.84
C PRO A 728 -44.40 1.40 7.01
N TYR A 729 -43.25 0.88 7.44
CA TYR A 729 -42.03 0.76 6.66
C TYR A 729 -42.28 -0.25 5.54
N VAL A 730 -42.34 0.22 4.28
CA VAL A 730 -42.42 -0.64 3.10
C VAL A 730 -40.98 -0.97 2.68
N PRO A 731 -40.58 -2.26 2.61
CA PRO A 731 -39.25 -2.63 2.16
C PRO A 731 -39.12 -2.37 0.66
N PHE A 732 -38.03 -1.70 0.26
CA PHE A 732 -37.67 -1.48 -1.14
C PHE A 732 -37.28 -2.84 -1.75
N SER A 733 -38.24 -3.50 -2.39
CA SER A 733 -37.99 -4.67 -3.23
C SER A 733 -37.32 -4.22 -4.52
N SER A 734 -36.25 -4.93 -4.89
CA SER A 734 -35.64 -4.87 -6.21
C SER A 734 -36.63 -5.40 -7.26
N GLU A 735 -37.52 -4.54 -7.74
CA GLU A 735 -38.20 -4.73 -9.02
C GLU A 735 -37.62 -3.72 -10.00
N SER A 736 -37.11 -4.23 -11.12
CA SER A 736 -36.78 -3.44 -12.29
C SER A 736 -38.05 -2.74 -12.78
N THR A 737 -38.21 -1.46 -12.47
CA THR A 737 -39.15 -0.60 -13.19
C THR A 737 -38.58 -0.40 -14.58
N THR A 738 -38.95 -1.29 -15.49
CA THR A 738 -39.08 -0.97 -16.91
C THR A 738 -40.08 0.19 -16.99
N PHE A 739 -39.58 1.38 -17.31
CA PHE A 739 -40.46 2.42 -17.83
C PHE A 739 -40.92 1.92 -19.19
N ASP A 740 -42.18 1.49 -19.23
CA ASP A 740 -42.91 1.20 -20.44
C ASP A 740 -42.96 2.49 -21.27
N ASP A 741 -42.11 2.59 -22.29
CA ASP A 741 -42.26 3.54 -23.38
C ASP A 741 -43.51 3.16 -24.16
N SER A 742 -44.67 3.50 -23.60
CA SER A 742 -45.92 3.46 -24.34
C SER A 742 -45.75 4.29 -25.61
N GLU A 743 -46.08 3.69 -26.75
CA GLU A 743 -46.12 4.25 -28.12
C GLU A 743 -46.90 5.57 -28.28
N GLU A 744 -47.45 6.14 -27.20
CA GLU A 744 -48.35 7.29 -27.19
C GLU A 744 -47.63 8.65 -27.27
N ASN A 745 -46.29 8.71 -27.18
CA ASN A 745 -45.54 9.98 -27.13
C ASN A 745 -44.83 10.39 -28.44
N LYS A 746 -44.94 9.60 -29.52
CA LYS A 746 -44.26 9.86 -30.81
C LYS A 746 -44.77 11.08 -31.60
N ASN A 747 -45.71 11.86 -31.06
CA ASN A 747 -46.36 12.96 -31.79
C ASN A 747 -46.37 14.32 -31.06
N LYS A 748 -45.58 14.50 -30.00
CA LYS A 748 -45.31 15.83 -29.44
C LYS A 748 -44.07 16.42 -30.10
N LYS A 749 -44.21 17.58 -30.77
CA LYS A 749 -43.07 18.39 -31.21
C LYS A 749 -42.09 18.54 -30.03
N LYS A 750 -40.84 18.10 -30.23
CA LYS A 750 -39.75 18.24 -29.26
C LYS A 750 -39.61 19.74 -28.96
N LYS A 751 -39.73 20.12 -27.68
CA LYS A 751 -39.69 21.52 -27.25
C LYS A 751 -38.22 21.91 -27.06
N LYS A 752 -37.80 23.04 -27.63
CA LYS A 752 -36.46 23.62 -27.49
C LYS A 752 -36.05 23.73 -26.03
N ARG A 753 -34.85 23.25 -25.67
CA ARG A 753 -34.33 23.24 -24.30
C ARG A 753 -32.85 23.59 -24.22
N ASN A 754 -32.45 24.23 -23.13
CA ASN A 754 -31.05 24.52 -22.78
C ASN A 754 -30.61 23.67 -21.58
N LEU A 755 -29.37 23.18 -21.58
CA LEU A 755 -28.75 22.50 -20.44
C LEU A 755 -27.42 23.17 -20.13
N ILE A 756 -27.27 23.67 -18.91
CA ILE A 756 -25.98 24.17 -18.41
C ILE A 756 -25.48 23.19 -17.36
N PHE A 757 -24.30 22.63 -17.60
CA PHE A 757 -23.61 21.74 -16.67
C PHE A 757 -22.40 22.45 -16.10
N MET A 758 -22.34 22.64 -14.78
CA MET A 758 -21.20 23.28 -14.14
C MET A 758 -20.38 22.28 -13.34
N VAL A 759 -19.05 22.26 -13.55
CA VAL A 759 -18.12 21.40 -12.82
C VAL A 759 -17.27 22.24 -11.89
N SER A 760 -17.24 21.90 -10.61
CA SER A 760 -16.40 22.54 -9.60
C SER A 760 -15.24 21.63 -9.22
N ASP A 761 -14.25 21.46 -10.11
CA ASP A 761 -13.16 20.47 -9.98
C ASP A 761 -12.53 20.51 -8.57
N GLY A 762 -12.39 19.35 -7.92
CA GLY A 762 -11.81 19.23 -6.58
C GLY A 762 -12.63 19.82 -5.42
N MET A 763 -13.85 20.34 -5.65
CA MET A 763 -14.68 20.97 -4.61
C MET A 763 -15.45 19.93 -3.76
N GLY A 764 -14.97 19.67 -2.54
CA GLY A 764 -15.70 18.90 -1.54
C GLY A 764 -16.61 19.73 -0.61
N PRO A 765 -17.42 19.07 0.24
CA PRO A 765 -18.29 19.76 1.20
C PRO A 765 -17.56 20.68 2.19
N ALA A 766 -16.30 20.34 2.52
CA ALA A 766 -15.46 21.17 3.40
C ALA A 766 -15.10 22.52 2.75
N SER A 767 -14.91 22.56 1.43
CA SER A 767 -14.62 23.79 0.69
C SER A 767 -15.75 24.81 0.82
N LEU A 768 -17.01 24.38 0.73
CA LEU A 768 -18.16 25.28 0.95
C LEU A 768 -18.22 25.82 2.37
N SER A 769 -18.01 24.94 3.36
CA SER A 769 -18.05 25.35 4.76
C SER A 769 -16.96 26.39 5.06
N LEU A 770 -15.76 26.20 4.50
CA LEU A 770 -14.64 27.11 4.63
C LEU A 770 -14.96 28.47 3.98
N THR A 771 -15.42 28.44 2.72
CA THR A 771 -15.73 29.65 1.95
C THR A 771 -16.90 30.44 2.53
N ARG A 772 -17.95 29.77 3.03
CA ARG A 772 -19.07 30.43 3.71
C ARG A 772 -18.58 31.22 4.91
N SER A 773 -17.80 30.60 5.79
CA SER A 773 -17.27 31.27 6.98
C SER A 773 -16.30 32.39 6.62
N PHE A 774 -15.47 32.20 5.58
CA PHE A 774 -14.59 33.25 5.07
C PHE A 774 -15.35 34.46 4.52
N ARG A 775 -16.40 34.25 3.73
CA ARG A 775 -17.27 35.31 3.18
C ARG A 775 -17.98 36.07 4.30
N GLN A 776 -18.52 35.36 5.29
CA GLN A 776 -19.16 35.96 6.46
C GLN A 776 -18.20 36.92 7.17
N HIS A 777 -16.95 36.49 7.37
CA HIS A 777 -15.91 37.32 7.98
C HIS A 777 -15.55 38.54 7.13
N THR A 778 -15.22 38.34 5.85
CA THR A 778 -14.70 39.40 4.97
C THR A 778 -15.75 40.44 4.60
N SER A 779 -17.02 40.03 4.50
CA SER A 779 -18.14 40.91 4.14
C SER A 779 -18.96 41.37 5.35
N SER A 780 -18.55 41.04 6.58
CA SER A 780 -19.28 41.35 7.82
C SER A 780 -20.74 40.90 7.79
N LEU A 781 -21.00 39.71 7.24
CA LEU A 781 -22.35 39.17 7.08
C LEU A 781 -22.79 38.40 8.35
N PRO A 782 -24.11 38.26 8.56
CA PRO A 782 -24.66 37.43 9.63
C PRO A 782 -24.18 35.98 9.58
N ILE A 783 -24.19 35.29 10.73
CA ILE A 783 -23.76 33.89 10.86
C ILE A 783 -24.62 32.91 10.04
N ASP A 784 -25.86 33.29 9.74
CA ASP A 784 -26.82 32.55 8.92
C ASP A 784 -26.77 32.93 7.43
N ASP A 785 -25.86 33.82 7.00
CA ASP A 785 -25.60 34.02 5.58
C ASP A 785 -25.04 32.74 4.94
N VAL A 786 -25.52 32.42 3.75
CA VAL A 786 -25.16 31.23 2.99
C VAL A 786 -24.78 31.61 1.57
N LEU A 787 -24.00 30.75 0.92
CA LEU A 787 -23.66 30.88 -0.50
C LEU A 787 -24.91 30.67 -1.38
N THR A 788 -24.87 31.10 -2.63
CA THR A 788 -25.95 30.80 -3.57
C THR A 788 -26.07 29.29 -3.78
N LEU A 789 -24.93 28.59 -3.87
CA LEU A 789 -24.84 27.14 -3.94
C LEU A 789 -25.61 26.44 -2.80
N ASP A 790 -25.51 26.94 -1.57
CA ASP A 790 -26.17 26.33 -0.39
C ASP A 790 -27.70 26.27 -0.54
N ARG A 791 -28.29 27.25 -1.24
CA ARG A 791 -29.74 27.33 -1.47
C ARG A 791 -30.21 26.35 -2.56
N HIS A 792 -29.26 25.85 -3.35
CA HIS A 792 -29.50 24.97 -4.50
C HIS A 792 -28.91 23.58 -4.31
N PHE A 793 -28.55 23.22 -3.07
CA PHE A 793 -28.09 21.87 -2.74
C PHE A 793 -29.18 20.85 -3.05
N TRP A 794 -28.83 19.86 -3.86
CA TRP A 794 -29.76 18.90 -4.45
C TRP A 794 -29.47 17.46 -4.01
N GLY A 795 -28.22 17.16 -3.66
CA GLY A 795 -27.81 15.80 -3.32
C GLY A 795 -26.30 15.64 -3.22
N THR A 796 -25.85 14.39 -3.23
CA THR A 796 -24.42 14.04 -3.24
C THR A 796 -24.12 13.02 -4.33
N SER A 797 -22.91 13.07 -4.86
CA SER A 797 -22.39 12.19 -5.90
C SER A 797 -21.23 11.36 -5.39
N ARG A 798 -21.30 10.04 -5.58
CA ARG A 798 -20.18 9.12 -5.39
C ARG A 798 -19.28 9.13 -6.62
N THR A 799 -17.99 9.35 -6.40
CA THR A 799 -17.05 9.75 -7.46
C THR A 799 -16.11 8.64 -7.93
N ARG A 800 -16.05 7.49 -7.23
CA ARG A 800 -15.09 6.42 -7.51
C ARG A 800 -14.96 6.06 -8.99
N SER A 801 -13.76 5.75 -9.45
CA SER A 801 -13.52 5.22 -10.79
C SER A 801 -13.68 3.69 -10.80
N SER A 802 -13.57 3.08 -11.98
CA SER A 802 -13.57 1.62 -12.11
C SER A 802 -12.26 1.00 -11.61
N SER A 803 -11.15 1.76 -11.65
CA SER A 803 -9.81 1.30 -11.25
C SER A 803 -9.40 1.66 -9.82
N SER A 804 -10.08 2.61 -9.17
CA SER A 804 -9.69 3.14 -7.86
C SER A 804 -10.91 3.62 -7.06
N LEU A 805 -10.79 3.63 -5.73
CA LEU A 805 -11.76 4.29 -4.88
C LEU A 805 -11.69 5.82 -5.01
N VAL A 806 -10.49 6.35 -5.29
CA VAL A 806 -10.22 7.77 -5.55
C VAL A 806 -10.10 7.97 -7.06
N THR A 807 -11.02 8.73 -7.65
CA THR A 807 -11.01 9.06 -9.09
C THR A 807 -10.01 10.17 -9.40
N ASP A 808 -9.58 10.26 -10.65
CA ASP A 808 -9.03 11.49 -11.23
C ASP A 808 -10.10 12.23 -12.05
N SER A 809 -9.79 13.45 -12.49
CA SER A 809 -10.70 14.29 -13.27
C SER A 809 -11.07 13.63 -14.60
N ALA A 810 -10.13 12.94 -15.26
CA ALA A 810 -10.40 12.25 -16.53
C ALA A 810 -11.50 11.18 -16.39
N ALA A 811 -11.39 10.30 -15.39
CA ALA A 811 -12.42 9.29 -15.14
C ALA A 811 -13.72 9.88 -14.60
N GLY A 812 -13.65 10.96 -13.80
CA GLY A 812 -14.80 11.71 -13.31
C GLY A 812 -15.60 12.34 -14.45
N ALA A 813 -14.93 13.11 -15.31
CA ALA A 813 -15.49 13.72 -16.51
C ALA A 813 -16.05 12.67 -17.47
N THR A 814 -15.36 11.54 -17.66
CA THR A 814 -15.86 10.43 -18.48
C THR A 814 -17.15 9.83 -17.92
N ALA A 815 -17.31 9.79 -16.59
CA ALA A 815 -18.56 9.33 -16.00
C ALA A 815 -19.73 10.30 -16.29
N PHE A 816 -19.47 11.61 -16.35
CA PHE A 816 -20.45 12.61 -16.74
C PHE A 816 -20.77 12.57 -18.23
N SER A 817 -19.76 12.45 -19.11
CA SER A 817 -19.97 12.47 -20.55
C SER A 817 -20.57 11.17 -21.09
N CYS A 818 -20.19 10.01 -20.55
CA CYS A 818 -20.63 8.70 -21.04
C CYS A 818 -21.72 8.04 -20.19
N GLY A 819 -22.00 8.53 -18.98
CA GLY A 819 -22.90 7.87 -18.04
C GLY A 819 -22.41 6.48 -17.59
N ARG A 820 -21.11 6.22 -17.69
CA ARG A 820 -20.46 4.94 -17.39
C ARG A 820 -19.12 5.18 -16.67
N LYS A 821 -18.79 4.30 -15.72
CA LYS A 821 -17.51 4.38 -15.01
C LYS A 821 -16.36 4.07 -15.95
N SER A 822 -15.23 4.75 -15.74
CA SER A 822 -13.97 4.46 -16.41
C SER A 822 -12.80 4.38 -15.42
N TYR A 823 -11.63 4.00 -15.89
CA TYR A 823 -10.39 3.92 -15.12
C TYR A 823 -9.66 5.28 -15.10
N ASN A 824 -8.82 5.53 -14.10
CA ASN A 824 -8.10 6.82 -13.99
C ASN A 824 -7.19 7.05 -15.22
N GLY A 825 -7.22 8.27 -15.75
CA GLY A 825 -6.52 8.70 -16.96
C GLY A 825 -7.27 8.39 -18.26
N ALA A 826 -8.52 7.93 -18.19
CA ALA A 826 -9.34 7.71 -19.37
C ALA A 826 -10.15 8.97 -19.70
N ILE A 827 -10.00 9.47 -20.93
CA ILE A 827 -10.88 10.50 -21.50
C ILE A 827 -11.81 9.81 -22.49
N SER A 828 -13.12 9.77 -22.20
CA SER A 828 -14.16 9.21 -23.08
C SER A 828 -13.91 7.77 -23.55
N MET A 829 -13.28 6.94 -22.71
CA MET A 829 -13.00 5.52 -23.00
C MET A 829 -13.48 4.63 -21.85
N LEU A 830 -13.82 3.35 -22.12
CA LEU A 830 -14.19 2.33 -21.11
C LEU A 830 -13.08 1.26 -20.94
N GLU A 831 -13.27 0.28 -20.04
CA GLU A 831 -12.29 -0.77 -19.74
C GLU A 831 -11.86 -1.59 -20.97
N GLY A 832 -10.69 -1.26 -21.53
CA GLY A 832 -10.16 -1.93 -22.72
C GLY A 832 -8.90 -1.29 -23.30
N HIS A 833 -8.70 0.02 -23.09
CA HIS A 833 -7.55 0.86 -23.52
C HIS A 833 -7.33 0.86 -25.06
N ARG A 834 -7.20 2.00 -25.73
CA ARG A 834 -6.01 2.90 -25.74
C ARG A 834 -6.35 4.17 -26.55
N PRO A 835 -5.60 5.29 -26.42
CA PRO A 835 -4.86 5.87 -25.30
C PRO A 835 -5.49 7.19 -24.78
N CYS A 836 -4.98 7.68 -23.64
CA CYS A 836 -5.16 9.06 -23.16
C CYS A 836 -4.50 9.99 -24.16
N GLY A 837 -5.25 10.95 -24.71
CA GLY A 837 -4.65 11.99 -25.54
C GLY A 837 -3.68 12.82 -24.70
N THR A 838 -2.55 13.20 -25.27
CA THR A 838 -1.77 14.31 -24.70
C THR A 838 -2.60 15.58 -24.79
N MET A 839 -2.27 16.62 -24.00
CA MET A 839 -2.95 17.93 -24.13
C MET A 839 -2.90 18.45 -25.58
N ASP A 840 -1.82 18.10 -26.29
CA ASP A 840 -1.62 18.43 -27.70
C ASP A 840 -2.55 17.66 -28.66
N GLU A 841 -2.89 16.41 -28.35
CA GLU A 841 -3.89 15.62 -29.08
C GLU A 841 -5.31 16.08 -28.76
N ILE A 842 -5.58 16.49 -27.50
CA ILE A 842 -6.86 17.08 -27.10
C ILE A 842 -7.10 18.39 -27.86
N ALA A 843 -6.11 19.28 -27.91
CA ALA A 843 -6.19 20.53 -28.67
C ALA A 843 -6.54 20.29 -30.15
N LEU A 844 -5.95 19.24 -30.77
CA LEU A 844 -6.28 18.84 -32.13
C LEU A 844 -7.71 18.32 -32.26
N GLN A 845 -8.17 17.49 -31.31
CA GLN A 845 -9.53 16.96 -31.31
C GLN A 845 -10.57 18.07 -31.15
N GLU A 846 -10.33 19.01 -30.23
CA GLU A 846 -11.22 20.13 -29.94
C GLU A 846 -11.47 21.04 -31.16
N VAL A 847 -10.43 21.32 -31.96
CA VAL A 847 -10.59 22.12 -33.18
C VAL A 847 -11.23 21.34 -34.35
N GLY A 848 -11.46 20.04 -34.16
CA GLY A 848 -12.14 19.17 -35.12
C GLY A 848 -11.24 18.24 -35.92
N ALA A 849 -9.97 18.06 -35.53
CA ALA A 849 -9.05 17.08 -36.14
C ALA A 849 -9.21 15.65 -35.57
N GLY A 850 -10.23 15.42 -34.73
CA GLY A 850 -10.56 14.11 -34.19
C GLY A 850 -11.43 13.24 -35.13
N PRO A 851 -11.63 11.95 -34.80
CA PRO A 851 -12.43 11.01 -35.61
C PRO A 851 -13.90 11.43 -35.78
N LEU A 852 -14.45 12.16 -34.82
CA LEU A 852 -15.83 12.68 -34.88
C LEU A 852 -15.91 14.05 -35.59
N GLY A 853 -14.78 14.60 -36.05
CA GLY A 853 -14.73 15.97 -36.53
C GLY A 853 -14.96 16.97 -35.40
N ARG A 854 -15.59 18.10 -35.72
CA ARG A 854 -15.90 19.16 -34.74
C ARG A 854 -17.03 18.70 -33.81
N SER A 855 -16.76 18.66 -32.51
CA SER A 855 -17.71 18.27 -31.46
C SER A 855 -18.25 19.44 -30.64
N VAL A 856 -17.64 20.62 -30.75
CA VAL A 856 -18.03 21.83 -30.01
C VAL A 856 -18.01 23.06 -30.91
N ASP A 857 -18.87 24.04 -30.63
CA ASP A 857 -18.95 25.30 -31.38
C ASP A 857 -18.21 26.46 -30.71
N LEU A 858 -17.90 26.36 -29.41
CA LEU A 858 -17.29 27.43 -28.63
C LEU A 858 -16.36 26.87 -27.56
N ILE A 859 -15.15 27.44 -27.49
CA ILE A 859 -14.13 27.13 -26.48
C ILE A 859 -13.61 28.47 -25.96
N LEU A 860 -13.64 28.68 -24.64
CA LEU A 860 -13.10 29.86 -23.97
C LEU A 860 -12.28 29.41 -22.76
N GLY A 861 -10.99 29.73 -22.71
CA GLY A 861 -10.13 29.29 -21.61
C GLY A 861 -8.65 29.68 -21.74
N GLY A 862 -7.81 28.93 -21.04
CA GLY A 862 -6.35 29.00 -21.11
C GLY A 862 -5.74 27.96 -22.06
N GLY A 863 -4.51 27.54 -21.79
CA GLY A 863 -3.84 26.43 -22.49
C GLY A 863 -3.29 26.78 -23.87
N ARG A 864 -3.18 28.07 -24.22
CA ARG A 864 -2.73 28.53 -25.54
C ARG A 864 -1.44 27.86 -26.00
N CYS A 865 -0.52 27.57 -25.10
CA CYS A 865 0.75 26.96 -25.45
C CYS A 865 0.63 25.58 -26.12
N HIS A 866 -0.45 24.83 -25.90
CA HIS A 866 -0.74 23.54 -26.56
C HIS A 866 -1.30 23.69 -27.99
N PHE A 867 -1.66 24.91 -28.39
CA PHE A 867 -2.20 25.22 -29.71
C PHE A 867 -1.19 25.91 -30.63
N LEU A 868 -0.06 26.35 -30.09
CA LEU A 868 1.00 27.01 -30.83
C LEU A 868 2.04 26.00 -31.31
N SER A 869 2.55 26.15 -32.53
CA SER A 869 3.67 25.34 -33.03
C SER A 869 4.93 25.53 -32.17
N ASN A 870 5.80 24.52 -32.10
CA ASN A 870 7.09 24.59 -31.39
C ASN A 870 7.96 25.79 -31.82
N ALA A 871 7.86 26.23 -33.08
CA ALA A 871 8.56 27.41 -33.57
C ALA A 871 8.07 28.75 -32.96
N SER A 872 6.90 28.75 -32.30
CA SER A 872 6.29 29.94 -31.72
C SER A 872 6.75 30.16 -30.27
N ALA A 873 7.01 31.42 -29.91
CA ALA A 873 7.35 31.77 -28.53
C ALA A 873 6.18 31.45 -27.58
N GLY A 874 6.47 30.73 -26.49
CA GLY A 874 5.44 30.29 -25.53
C GLY A 874 4.63 29.08 -25.99
N SER A 875 5.18 28.24 -26.88
CA SER A 875 4.61 26.92 -27.16
C SER A 875 5.02 25.91 -26.10
N CYS A 876 4.10 25.00 -25.78
CA CYS A 876 4.34 23.79 -24.99
C CYS A 876 4.44 22.54 -25.90
N ARG A 877 4.15 22.67 -27.20
CA ARG A 877 4.16 21.54 -28.14
C ARG A 877 5.60 21.21 -28.51
N ALA A 878 5.90 19.92 -28.61
CA ALA A 878 7.19 19.51 -29.17
C ALA A 878 7.18 19.46 -30.71
N ASP A 879 6.00 19.33 -31.34
CA ASP A 879 5.87 19.35 -32.80
C ASP A 879 5.63 20.76 -33.36
N ASP A 880 5.89 20.90 -34.66
CA ASP A 880 5.70 22.16 -35.39
C ASP A 880 4.23 22.39 -35.81
N VAL A 881 3.26 21.69 -35.19
CA VAL A 881 1.85 21.81 -35.57
C VAL A 881 1.26 23.10 -35.01
N ASP A 882 0.91 24.02 -35.89
CA ASP A 882 0.14 25.22 -35.56
C ASP A 882 -1.37 24.89 -35.55
N VAL A 883 -1.88 24.55 -34.36
CA VAL A 883 -3.30 24.18 -34.19
C VAL A 883 -4.20 25.40 -34.36
N VAL A 884 -3.77 26.59 -33.96
CA VAL A 884 -4.52 27.84 -34.21
C VAL A 884 -4.67 28.07 -35.70
N GLY A 885 -3.56 28.04 -36.44
CA GLY A 885 -3.58 28.18 -37.90
C GLY A 885 -4.41 27.09 -38.58
N LEU A 886 -4.38 25.85 -38.06
CA LEU A 886 -5.23 24.75 -38.53
C LEU A 886 -6.72 25.02 -38.26
N ALA A 887 -7.05 25.51 -37.06
CA ALA A 887 -8.41 25.86 -36.66
C ALA A 887 -8.99 26.93 -37.59
N GLU A 888 -8.25 28.01 -37.84
CA GLU A 888 -8.71 29.10 -38.73
C GLU A 888 -8.81 28.64 -40.19
N SER A 889 -7.72 28.09 -40.73
CA SER A 889 -7.60 27.83 -42.17
C SER A 889 -8.36 26.60 -42.67
N LYS A 890 -8.44 25.55 -41.84
CA LYS A 890 -9.04 24.26 -42.24
C LYS A 890 -10.43 24.06 -41.65
N TYR A 891 -10.64 24.46 -40.40
CA TYR A 891 -11.88 24.20 -39.66
C TYR A 891 -12.77 25.44 -39.47
N GLY A 892 -12.31 26.62 -39.92
CA GLY A 892 -13.09 27.84 -40.00
C GLY A 892 -13.34 28.53 -38.65
N TRP A 893 -12.49 28.32 -37.66
CA TRP A 893 -12.62 28.95 -36.35
C TRP A 893 -12.29 30.45 -36.39
N ALA A 894 -13.08 31.23 -35.67
CA ALA A 894 -12.70 32.58 -35.27
C ALA A 894 -11.80 32.48 -34.03
N TYR A 895 -10.56 32.98 -34.10
CA TYR A 895 -9.62 32.91 -32.99
C TYR A 895 -9.50 34.24 -32.22
N LYS A 896 -9.41 34.16 -30.89
CA LYS A 896 -9.08 35.27 -29.99
C LYS A 896 -8.05 34.80 -28.95
N GLY A 897 -6.90 35.45 -28.90
CA GLY A 897 -5.75 35.00 -28.11
C GLY A 897 -5.45 35.81 -26.85
N ASP A 898 -6.16 36.89 -26.55
CA ASP A 898 -5.82 37.80 -25.45
C ASP A 898 -7.05 38.57 -24.94
N ARG A 899 -6.86 39.42 -23.91
CA ARG A 899 -7.92 40.27 -23.35
C ARG A 899 -8.57 41.15 -24.40
N ALA A 900 -7.78 41.79 -25.26
CA ALA A 900 -8.31 42.68 -26.29
C ALA A 900 -9.24 41.91 -27.24
N GLY A 901 -8.84 40.71 -27.65
CA GLY A 901 -9.66 39.80 -28.44
C GLY A 901 -10.92 39.34 -27.70
N PHE A 902 -10.86 39.11 -26.39
CA PHE A 902 -12.05 38.83 -25.58
C PHE A 902 -13.03 40.01 -25.56
N ASP A 903 -12.54 41.23 -25.35
CA ASP A 903 -13.36 42.43 -25.29
C ASP A 903 -14.03 42.75 -26.65
N GLU A 904 -13.40 42.36 -27.77
CA GLU A 904 -14.01 42.44 -29.11
C GLU A 904 -15.28 41.59 -29.26
N LEU A 905 -15.47 40.54 -28.44
CA LEU A 905 -16.69 39.74 -28.42
C LEU A 905 -17.90 40.53 -27.88
N ARG A 906 -17.66 41.70 -27.28
CA ARG A 906 -18.69 42.62 -26.73
C ARG A 906 -19.68 41.90 -25.82
N GLY A 907 -19.14 41.10 -24.90
CA GLY A 907 -19.90 40.27 -23.98
C GLY A 907 -20.84 39.27 -24.68
N GLY A 908 -20.48 38.79 -25.87
CA GLY A 908 -21.24 37.77 -26.60
C GLY A 908 -22.13 38.31 -27.73
N THR A 909 -22.19 39.64 -27.92
CA THR A 909 -22.99 40.24 -29.01
C THR A 909 -22.27 40.30 -30.35
N ASN A 910 -20.96 40.05 -30.36
CA ASN A 910 -20.13 40.08 -31.56
C ASN A 910 -19.31 38.78 -31.66
N VAL A 911 -20.00 37.67 -31.90
CA VAL A 911 -19.40 36.32 -31.96
C VAL A 911 -19.67 35.69 -33.33
N SER A 912 -18.62 35.11 -33.92
CA SER A 912 -18.70 34.27 -35.10
C SER A 912 -18.36 32.84 -34.69
N PHE A 913 -19.27 31.90 -34.94
CA PHE A 913 -19.06 30.48 -34.62
C PHE A 913 -18.45 29.71 -35.81
N PRO A 914 -17.56 28.74 -35.58
CA PRO A 914 -17.08 28.30 -34.27
C PRO A 914 -16.01 29.27 -33.68
N LEU A 915 -16.00 29.46 -32.36
CA LEU A 915 -15.16 30.45 -31.66
C LEU A 915 -14.12 29.76 -30.75
N LEU A 916 -12.83 30.05 -30.96
CA LEU A 916 -11.71 29.58 -30.16
C LEU A 916 -11.07 30.76 -29.40
N GLY A 917 -11.33 30.86 -28.11
CA GLY A 917 -10.75 31.87 -27.22
C GLY A 917 -9.72 31.27 -26.27
N LEU A 918 -8.44 31.59 -26.45
CA LEU A 918 -7.32 31.09 -25.63
C LEU A 918 -6.56 32.27 -24.99
N PHE A 919 -7.03 32.70 -23.82
CA PHE A 919 -6.63 33.98 -23.21
C PHE A 919 -5.39 33.89 -22.32
N ALA A 920 -5.07 32.71 -21.79
CA ALA A 920 -3.87 32.47 -20.99
C ALA A 920 -2.90 31.50 -21.67
N HIS A 921 -1.61 31.63 -21.35
CA HIS A 921 -0.54 30.77 -21.89
C HIS A 921 -0.75 29.31 -21.47
N ALA A 922 -0.85 29.08 -20.16
CA ALA A 922 -1.27 27.83 -19.54
C ALA A 922 -2.59 28.11 -18.83
N ASP A 923 -2.70 27.84 -17.53
CA ASP A 923 -3.89 28.19 -16.76
C ASP A 923 -4.15 29.70 -16.67
N VAL A 924 -5.42 30.07 -16.54
CA VAL A 924 -5.76 31.41 -16.05
C VAL A 924 -5.30 31.48 -14.59
N PRO A 925 -4.63 32.58 -14.16
CA PRO A 925 -4.18 32.71 -12.77
C PRO A 925 -5.31 32.54 -11.76
N PHE A 926 -4.98 32.12 -10.53
CA PHE A 926 -5.97 32.04 -9.45
C PHE A 926 -6.70 33.38 -9.27
N GLU A 927 -7.97 33.37 -8.91
CA GLU A 927 -8.83 34.53 -8.73
C GLU A 927 -8.23 35.57 -7.76
N ILE A 928 -7.51 35.10 -6.73
CA ILE A 928 -6.78 35.98 -5.81
C ILE A 928 -5.76 36.88 -6.50
N ASP A 929 -5.12 36.37 -7.56
CA ASP A 929 -4.12 37.06 -8.37
C ASP A 929 -4.75 37.72 -9.60
N ARG A 930 -5.60 36.98 -10.33
CA ARG A 930 -6.27 37.40 -11.58
C ARG A 930 -7.08 38.67 -11.41
N ARG A 931 -7.72 38.89 -10.25
CA ARG A 931 -8.45 40.13 -9.97
C ARG A 931 -7.56 41.39 -10.04
N ASN A 932 -6.25 41.24 -9.83
CA ASN A 932 -5.25 42.30 -9.99
C ASN A 932 -4.68 42.37 -11.43
N MET A 933 -5.16 41.52 -12.33
CA MET A 933 -4.77 41.36 -13.73
C MET A 933 -6.01 41.30 -14.64
N ALA A 934 -7.10 41.98 -14.25
CA ALA A 934 -8.37 41.91 -14.99
C ALA A 934 -8.27 42.51 -16.40
N ASP A 935 -7.30 43.40 -16.63
CA ASP A 935 -6.91 43.96 -17.93
C ASP A 935 -6.09 43.00 -18.79
N VAL A 936 -5.69 41.85 -18.24
CA VAL A 936 -4.91 40.80 -18.94
C VAL A 936 -5.72 39.53 -19.13
N TYR A 937 -6.54 39.15 -18.14
CA TYR A 937 -7.29 37.89 -18.17
C TYR A 937 -8.78 38.10 -17.84
N PRO A 938 -9.70 37.51 -18.63
CA PRO A 938 -11.11 37.47 -18.27
C PRO A 938 -11.37 36.52 -17.09
N SER A 939 -12.36 36.84 -16.28
CA SER A 939 -12.87 35.98 -15.21
C SER A 939 -13.77 34.85 -15.74
N LEU A 940 -13.97 33.81 -14.93
CA LEU A 940 -14.91 32.72 -15.25
C LEU A 940 -16.31 33.27 -15.51
N SER A 941 -16.79 34.19 -14.67
CA SER A 941 -18.10 34.83 -14.84
C SER A 941 -18.21 35.67 -16.12
N GLU A 942 -17.15 36.39 -16.53
CA GLU A 942 -17.14 37.11 -17.82
C GLU A 942 -17.23 36.16 -19.01
N MET A 943 -16.46 35.06 -18.99
CA MET A 943 -16.47 34.05 -20.06
C MET A 943 -17.83 33.34 -20.13
N ALA A 944 -18.38 32.92 -19.00
CA ALA A 944 -19.70 32.29 -18.91
C ALA A 944 -20.81 33.20 -19.44
N ALA A 945 -20.84 34.48 -19.01
CA ALA A 945 -21.82 35.45 -19.48
C ALA A 945 -21.75 35.66 -21.00
N THR A 946 -20.52 35.72 -21.53
CA THR A 946 -20.25 35.87 -22.97
C THR A 946 -20.74 34.66 -23.75
N ALA A 947 -20.44 33.44 -23.28
CA ALA A 947 -20.87 32.19 -23.90
C ALA A 947 -22.39 32.04 -23.89
N LEU A 948 -23.04 32.26 -22.74
CA LEU A 948 -24.50 32.17 -22.59
C LEU A 948 -25.22 33.13 -23.54
N ARG A 949 -24.78 34.39 -23.60
CA ARG A 949 -25.39 35.39 -24.49
C ARG A 949 -25.20 35.03 -25.96
N ALA A 950 -24.00 34.60 -26.34
CA ALA A 950 -23.68 34.23 -27.73
C ALA A 950 -24.47 32.99 -28.19
N LEU A 951 -24.54 31.95 -27.36
CA LEU A 951 -25.29 30.72 -27.66
C LEU A 951 -26.81 30.97 -27.67
N ALA A 952 -27.31 31.82 -26.78
CA ALA A 952 -28.73 32.22 -26.79
C ALA A 952 -29.10 32.95 -28.09
N ASP A 953 -28.28 33.89 -28.56
CA ASP A 953 -28.52 34.58 -29.83
C ASP A 953 -28.39 33.64 -31.03
N ALA A 954 -27.35 32.78 -31.06
CA ALA A 954 -27.12 31.84 -32.15
C ALA A 954 -28.25 30.80 -32.30
N THR A 955 -28.88 30.41 -31.19
CA THR A 955 -29.96 29.42 -31.20
C THR A 955 -31.35 30.04 -31.24
N LYS A 956 -31.50 31.38 -31.20
CA LYS A 956 -32.82 32.04 -31.05
C LYS A 956 -33.85 31.60 -32.09
N ASP A 957 -33.41 31.43 -33.35
CA ASP A 957 -34.24 31.03 -34.50
C ASP A 957 -34.12 29.53 -34.83
N SER A 958 -33.48 28.74 -33.96
CA SER A 958 -33.34 27.28 -34.06
C SER A 958 -34.45 26.55 -33.33
N GLU A 959 -34.83 25.36 -33.82
CA GLU A 959 -35.70 24.43 -33.09
C GLU A 959 -34.96 23.73 -31.92
N GLU A 960 -33.63 23.75 -31.94
CA GLU A 960 -32.75 23.19 -30.90
C GLU A 960 -32.11 24.30 -30.05
N GLY A 961 -31.91 24.03 -28.76
CA GLY A 961 -31.21 24.92 -27.83
C GLY A 961 -29.72 24.63 -27.79
N PHE A 962 -29.08 24.79 -26.63
CA PHE A 962 -27.66 24.51 -26.45
C PHE A 962 -27.35 23.71 -25.20
N PHE A 963 -26.22 23.01 -25.24
CA PHE A 963 -25.52 22.47 -24.08
C PHE A 963 -24.27 23.30 -23.82
N LEU A 964 -24.06 23.72 -22.58
CA LEU A 964 -22.86 24.45 -22.16
C LEU A 964 -22.26 23.79 -20.92
N MET A 965 -20.98 23.46 -20.98
CA MET A 965 -20.18 23.09 -19.81
C MET A 965 -19.40 24.30 -19.32
N ILE A 966 -19.41 24.56 -18.01
CA ILE A 966 -18.62 25.61 -17.36
C ILE A 966 -17.83 24.97 -16.22
N GLU A 967 -16.53 25.16 -16.17
CA GLU A 967 -15.66 24.54 -15.17
C GLU A 967 -14.91 25.58 -14.34
N GLY A 968 -14.94 25.42 -13.02
CA GLY A 968 -14.07 26.11 -12.08
C GLY A 968 -12.88 25.22 -11.70
N SER A 969 -11.92 25.04 -12.61
CA SER A 969 -10.84 24.05 -12.49
C SER A 969 -9.80 24.37 -11.41
N ARG A 970 -9.57 25.66 -11.15
CA ARG A 970 -8.52 26.10 -10.21
C ARG A 970 -8.87 25.81 -8.74
N ILE A 971 -10.09 25.38 -8.41
CA ILE A 971 -10.41 24.92 -7.05
C ILE A 971 -9.58 23.67 -6.69
N ASP A 972 -9.43 22.75 -7.64
CA ASP A 972 -8.63 21.53 -7.52
C ASP A 972 -7.14 21.85 -7.34
N HIS A 973 -6.58 22.71 -8.20
CA HIS A 973 -5.17 23.11 -8.12
C HIS A 973 -4.84 23.78 -6.78
N ALA A 974 -5.74 24.63 -6.25
CA ALA A 974 -5.57 25.21 -4.92
C ALA A 974 -5.59 24.13 -3.83
N GLY A 975 -6.41 23.09 -3.99
CA GLY A 975 -6.40 21.90 -3.14
C GLY A 975 -5.09 21.11 -3.22
N HIS A 976 -4.55 20.87 -4.42
CA HIS A 976 -3.25 20.21 -4.62
C HIS A 976 -2.10 20.98 -3.96
N PHE A 977 -2.13 22.32 -4.02
CA PHE A 977 -1.15 23.17 -3.35
C PHE A 977 -1.40 23.33 -1.85
N ASN A 978 -2.52 22.81 -1.32
CA ASN A 978 -2.99 23.06 0.04
C ASN A 978 -3.05 24.57 0.36
N ASP A 979 -3.44 25.39 -0.63
CA ASP A 979 -3.53 26.84 -0.54
C ASP A 979 -4.98 27.27 -0.23
N PRO A 980 -5.32 27.44 1.06
CA PRO A 980 -6.68 27.81 1.42
C PRO A 980 -7.04 29.25 1.00
N ALA A 981 -6.06 30.14 0.84
CA ALA A 981 -6.32 31.53 0.49
C ALA A 981 -6.75 31.67 -0.99
N ALA A 982 -6.11 30.92 -1.87
CA ALA A 982 -6.55 30.76 -3.26
C ALA A 982 -7.90 30.04 -3.33
N GLN A 983 -8.03 28.89 -2.65
CA GLN A 983 -9.22 28.03 -2.75
C GLN A 983 -10.53 28.77 -2.44
N VAL A 984 -10.60 29.50 -1.32
CA VAL A 984 -11.85 30.20 -0.95
C VAL A 984 -12.27 31.26 -1.96
N ARG A 985 -11.34 31.85 -2.70
CA ARG A 985 -11.63 32.87 -3.71
C ARG A 985 -12.04 32.23 -5.04
N GLU A 986 -11.49 31.08 -5.39
CA GLU A 986 -11.98 30.26 -6.52
C GLU A 986 -13.44 29.83 -6.30
N VAL A 987 -13.77 29.33 -5.11
CA VAL A 987 -15.16 28.93 -4.79
C VAL A 987 -16.11 30.14 -4.82
N LEU A 988 -15.67 31.34 -4.45
CA LEU A 988 -16.50 32.55 -4.55
C LEU A 988 -16.75 32.98 -6.00
N GLU A 989 -15.74 32.91 -6.88
CA GLU A 989 -15.94 33.21 -8.30
C GLU A 989 -16.83 32.14 -8.98
N TYR A 990 -16.72 30.89 -8.56
CA TYR A 990 -17.64 29.83 -8.98
C TYR A 990 -19.08 30.06 -8.49
N ASP A 991 -19.30 30.42 -7.21
CA ASP A 991 -20.62 30.75 -6.66
C ASP A 991 -21.26 31.95 -7.37
N LYS A 992 -20.46 32.97 -7.70
CA LYS A 992 -20.89 34.12 -8.50
C LYS A 992 -21.29 33.72 -9.92
N THR A 993 -20.52 32.83 -10.56
CA THR A 993 -20.84 32.30 -11.88
C THR A 993 -22.11 31.45 -11.85
N PHE A 994 -22.30 30.66 -10.79
CA PHE A 994 -23.50 29.86 -10.57
C PHE A 994 -24.74 30.75 -10.46
N GLN A 995 -24.67 31.85 -9.69
CA GLN A 995 -25.75 32.85 -9.64
C GLN A 995 -26.04 33.45 -11.01
N LEU A 996 -25.01 33.80 -11.79
CA LEU A 996 -25.18 34.36 -13.12
C LEU A 996 -25.92 33.41 -14.08
N VAL A 997 -25.65 32.11 -13.99
CA VAL A 997 -26.36 31.09 -14.79
C VAL A 997 -27.82 30.97 -14.36
N LEU A 998 -28.10 31.01 -13.05
CA LEU A 998 -29.48 31.03 -12.55
C LEU A 998 -30.25 32.24 -13.07
N ASP A 999 -29.65 33.43 -12.99
CA ASP A 999 -30.25 34.67 -13.49
C ASP A 999 -30.55 34.56 -15.00
N PHE A 1000 -29.62 34.00 -15.77
CA PHE A 1000 -29.83 33.75 -17.20
C PHE A 1000 -31.00 32.78 -17.46
N LEU A 1001 -31.11 31.70 -16.68
CA LEU A 1001 -32.21 30.72 -16.82
C LEU A 1001 -33.57 31.33 -16.46
N ASP A 1002 -33.63 32.15 -15.42
CA ASP A 1002 -34.84 32.84 -14.99
C ASP A 1002 -35.31 33.89 -16.00
N GLU A 1003 -34.38 34.53 -16.72
CA GLU A 1003 -34.65 35.50 -17.79
C GLU A 1003 -34.94 34.85 -19.16
N SER A 1004 -34.70 33.55 -19.32
CA SER A 1004 -34.84 32.87 -20.62
C SER A 1004 -36.28 32.43 -20.91
N ASP A 1005 -36.77 32.75 -22.12
CA ASP A 1005 -38.02 32.18 -22.64
C ASP A 1005 -37.89 30.69 -23.04
N THR A 1006 -36.66 30.17 -23.11
CA THR A 1006 -36.38 28.77 -23.44
C THR A 1006 -36.24 27.94 -22.17
N GLU A 1007 -36.95 26.82 -22.10
CA GLU A 1007 -36.89 25.90 -20.96
C GLU A 1007 -35.45 25.43 -20.73
N GLY A 1008 -34.92 25.62 -19.53
CA GLY A 1008 -33.55 25.23 -19.22
C GLY A 1008 -33.38 24.68 -17.81
N VAL A 1009 -32.30 23.92 -17.62
CA VAL A 1009 -31.90 23.41 -16.31
C VAL A 1009 -30.40 23.60 -16.09
N LEU A 1010 -30.05 24.00 -14.87
CA LEU A 1010 -28.69 23.98 -14.36
C LEU A 1010 -28.51 22.72 -13.51
N ALA A 1011 -27.46 21.96 -13.79
CA ALA A 1011 -26.95 20.92 -12.91
C ALA A 1011 -25.47 21.18 -12.65
N ALA A 1012 -25.03 21.05 -11.40
CA ALA A 1012 -23.64 21.23 -11.04
C ALA A 1012 -23.17 20.16 -10.05
N THR A 1013 -21.91 19.76 -10.15
CA THR A 1013 -21.26 18.83 -9.21
C THR A 1013 -19.76 18.99 -9.31
N SER A 1014 -19.03 18.42 -8.36
CA SER A 1014 -17.60 18.15 -8.54
C SER A 1014 -17.39 16.77 -9.16
N ASP A 1015 -16.23 16.57 -9.77
CA ASP A 1015 -15.68 15.28 -10.17
C ASP A 1015 -15.02 14.52 -9.00
N HIS A 1016 -14.39 15.23 -8.05
CA HIS A 1016 -13.83 14.73 -6.79
C HIS A 1016 -13.63 15.82 -5.71
N GLU A 1017 -13.13 15.44 -4.54
CA GLU A 1017 -12.58 16.37 -3.55
C GLU A 1017 -11.05 16.31 -3.60
N THR A 1018 -10.39 17.44 -3.35
CA THR A 1018 -8.92 17.53 -3.41
C THR A 1018 -8.29 18.12 -2.15
N GLY A 1019 -7.21 17.47 -1.71
CA GLY A 1019 -6.41 17.84 -0.54
C GLY A 1019 -6.86 17.17 0.77
N GLY A 1020 -8.08 16.61 0.81
CA GLY A 1020 -8.70 16.11 2.03
C GLY A 1020 -8.78 17.21 3.08
N LEU A 1021 -9.39 18.32 2.67
CA LEU A 1021 -9.51 19.56 3.42
C LEU A 1021 -10.34 19.37 4.69
N SER A 1022 -9.84 19.94 5.78
CA SER A 1022 -10.54 20.02 7.05
C SER A 1022 -10.36 21.38 7.69
N ILE A 1023 -11.45 21.95 8.21
CA ILE A 1023 -11.44 23.18 9.03
C ILE A 1023 -11.11 22.79 10.49
N ALA A 1024 -10.01 22.03 10.63
CA ALA A 1024 -9.52 21.51 11.88
C ALA A 1024 -8.04 21.16 11.72
N TRP A 1025 -7.18 21.68 12.59
CA TRP A 1025 -5.77 21.31 12.59
C TRP A 1025 -5.16 21.40 13.98
N GLN A 1026 -4.33 20.41 14.30
CA GLN A 1026 -3.63 20.30 15.57
C GLN A 1026 -2.18 19.89 15.31
N ALA A 1027 -1.23 20.67 15.81
CA ALA A 1027 0.17 20.30 15.70
C ALA A 1027 0.51 19.14 16.67
N PRO A 1028 1.51 18.29 16.35
CA PRO A 1028 1.96 17.25 17.27
C PRO A 1028 2.34 17.81 18.64
N GLY A 1029 1.71 17.30 19.69
CA GLY A 1029 1.97 17.72 21.08
C GLY A 1029 1.18 18.92 21.57
N GLU A 1030 0.38 19.59 20.72
CA GLU A 1030 -0.59 20.59 21.17
C GLU A 1030 -1.82 19.90 21.80
N LEU A 1031 -2.54 20.62 22.66
CA LEU A 1031 -3.90 20.21 23.07
C LEU A 1031 -4.88 20.45 21.89
N PRO A 1032 -6.02 19.74 21.84
CA PRO A 1032 -7.03 20.02 20.82
C PRO A 1032 -7.52 21.47 20.91
N VAL A 1033 -7.31 22.24 19.84
CA VAL A 1033 -7.79 23.62 19.70
C VAL A 1033 -8.93 23.64 18.70
N TYR A 1034 -10.13 24.01 19.16
CA TYR A 1034 -11.32 24.16 18.32
C TYR A 1034 -11.35 25.57 17.71
N GLY A 1035 -10.32 25.89 16.93
CA GLY A 1035 -10.10 27.23 16.38
C GLY A 1035 -10.07 27.21 14.85
N TRP A 1036 -10.62 28.27 14.25
CA TRP A 1036 -10.57 28.60 12.82
C TRP A 1036 -10.37 30.12 12.71
N HIS A 1037 -9.41 30.56 11.88
CA HIS A 1037 -9.02 31.98 11.80
C HIS A 1037 -9.15 32.53 10.37
N PRO A 1038 -10.35 32.96 9.95
CA PRO A 1038 -10.60 33.46 8.59
C PRO A 1038 -9.81 34.74 8.26
N SER A 1039 -9.42 35.51 9.28
CA SER A 1039 -8.61 36.73 9.12
C SER A 1039 -7.25 36.46 8.48
N VAL A 1040 -6.68 35.27 8.66
CA VAL A 1040 -5.41 34.87 8.04
C VAL A 1040 -5.56 34.82 6.52
N LEU A 1041 -6.65 34.21 6.03
CA LEU A 1041 -6.90 34.13 4.60
C LEU A 1041 -7.36 35.47 4.02
N ALA A 1042 -7.98 36.32 4.85
CA ALA A 1042 -8.41 37.66 4.46
C ALA A 1042 -7.21 38.60 4.27
N ALA A 1043 -6.15 38.42 5.06
CA ALA A 1043 -4.91 39.19 4.96
C ALA A 1043 -4.09 38.83 3.71
N ALA A 1044 -4.22 37.60 3.21
CA ALA A 1044 -3.55 37.19 1.97
C ALA A 1044 -4.13 37.91 0.74
N ASN A 1045 -3.25 38.43 -0.10
CA ASN A 1045 -3.57 39.15 -1.34
C ASN A 1045 -2.90 38.54 -2.59
N ALA A 1046 -2.20 37.42 -2.44
CA ALA A 1046 -1.64 36.64 -3.55
C ALA A 1046 -1.73 35.14 -3.24
N SER A 1047 -1.74 34.30 -4.26
CA SER A 1047 -1.58 32.86 -4.10
C SER A 1047 -0.14 32.49 -3.74
N THR A 1048 0.02 31.30 -3.16
CA THR A 1048 1.34 30.72 -2.88
C THR A 1048 2.09 30.33 -4.14
N GLU A 1049 1.38 29.98 -5.22
CA GLU A 1049 1.94 29.77 -6.57
C GLU A 1049 2.59 31.05 -7.10
N TYR A 1050 1.87 32.18 -7.05
CA TYR A 1050 2.42 33.45 -7.49
C TYR A 1050 3.58 33.94 -6.62
N CYS A 1051 3.51 33.74 -5.30
CA CYS A 1051 4.63 34.03 -4.40
C CYS A 1051 5.88 33.17 -4.72
N SER A 1052 5.70 31.89 -5.05
CA SER A 1052 6.79 31.00 -5.48
C SER A 1052 7.39 31.45 -6.81
N PHE A 1053 6.56 31.86 -7.78
CA PHE A 1053 7.02 32.45 -9.04
C PHE A 1053 7.90 33.69 -8.80
N LEU A 1054 7.45 34.61 -7.94
CA LEU A 1054 8.21 35.83 -7.62
C LEU A 1054 9.54 35.51 -6.94
N LEU A 1055 9.57 34.52 -6.03
CA LEU A 1055 10.81 34.08 -5.39
C LEU A 1055 11.82 33.59 -6.42
N ASN A 1056 11.41 32.69 -7.31
CA ASN A 1056 12.29 32.15 -8.34
C ASN A 1056 12.76 33.24 -9.32
N GLN A 1057 11.89 34.19 -9.67
CA GLN A 1057 12.26 35.34 -10.48
C GLN A 1057 13.28 36.23 -9.79
N HIS A 1058 13.12 36.50 -8.50
CA HIS A 1058 14.06 37.33 -7.72
C HIS A 1058 15.43 36.66 -7.60
N ILE A 1059 15.46 35.36 -7.30
CA ILE A 1059 16.70 34.57 -7.22
C ILE A 1059 17.42 34.58 -8.58
N ALA A 1060 16.68 34.39 -9.68
CA ALA A 1060 17.27 34.43 -11.01
C ALA A 1060 17.84 35.80 -11.39
N ALA A 1061 17.23 36.89 -10.88
CA ALA A 1061 17.69 38.26 -11.12
C ALA A 1061 18.86 38.68 -10.21
N ASN A 1062 19.01 38.05 -9.04
CA ASN A 1062 19.95 38.46 -7.98
C ASN A 1062 20.83 37.29 -7.51
N ALA A 1063 21.52 36.62 -8.44
CA ALA A 1063 22.31 35.42 -8.15
C ALA A 1063 23.47 35.63 -7.15
N ASP A 1064 23.90 36.87 -6.93
CA ASP A 1064 25.00 37.24 -6.03
C ASP A 1064 24.52 37.75 -4.65
N GLU A 1065 23.20 37.72 -4.38
CA GLU A 1065 22.60 38.16 -3.11
C GLU A 1065 22.98 37.23 -1.96
N THR A 1066 23.20 37.79 -0.77
CA THR A 1066 23.48 37.00 0.45
C THR A 1066 22.22 36.34 1.01
N ASP A 1067 22.38 35.26 1.77
CA ASP A 1067 21.24 34.57 2.42
C ASP A 1067 20.45 35.54 3.33
N GLU A 1068 21.12 36.48 4.01
CA GLU A 1068 20.47 37.48 4.86
C GLU A 1068 19.62 38.47 4.05
N GLU A 1069 20.10 38.92 2.90
CA GLU A 1069 19.36 39.82 1.99
C GLU A 1069 18.15 39.11 1.39
N LEU A 1070 18.32 37.86 0.93
CA LEU A 1070 17.23 37.03 0.41
C LEU A 1070 16.16 36.77 1.48
N ILE A 1071 16.57 36.44 2.71
CA ILE A 1071 15.63 36.23 3.83
C ILE A 1071 14.84 37.50 4.15
N ALA A 1072 15.51 38.66 4.15
CA ALA A 1072 14.84 39.95 4.37
C ALA A 1072 13.81 40.22 3.26
N TRP A 1073 14.19 39.99 2.01
CA TRP A 1073 13.30 40.14 0.86
C TRP A 1073 12.10 39.18 0.93
N ILE A 1074 12.31 37.90 1.24
CA ILE A 1074 11.24 36.91 1.44
C ILE A 1074 10.26 37.39 2.50
N ASN A 1075 10.76 37.87 3.64
CA ASN A 1075 9.92 38.33 4.73
C ASN A 1075 9.06 39.53 4.30
N ASP A 1076 9.69 40.55 3.72
CA ASP A 1076 9.02 41.82 3.44
C ASP A 1076 8.10 41.73 2.22
N GLU A 1077 8.57 41.14 1.12
CA GLU A 1077 7.85 41.11 -0.16
C GLU A 1077 6.85 39.95 -0.27
N LEU A 1078 7.18 38.76 0.27
CA LEU A 1078 6.30 37.60 0.15
C LEU A 1078 5.41 37.42 1.39
N LEU A 1079 5.99 37.38 2.58
CA LEU A 1079 5.23 37.05 3.78
C LEU A 1079 4.39 38.22 4.28
N VAL A 1080 5.00 39.37 4.55
CA VAL A 1080 4.32 40.55 5.08
C VAL A 1080 3.40 41.16 4.03
N THR A 1081 3.94 41.51 2.86
CA THR A 1081 3.20 42.28 1.85
C THR A 1081 2.12 41.45 1.15
N ARG A 1082 2.37 40.16 0.87
CA ARG A 1082 1.44 39.34 0.06
C ARG A 1082 0.62 38.37 0.87
N LEU A 1083 1.21 37.63 1.81
CA LEU A 1083 0.47 36.67 2.63
C LEU A 1083 -0.09 37.26 3.93
N GLY A 1084 0.30 38.49 4.30
CA GLY A 1084 -0.12 39.13 5.55
C GLY A 1084 0.48 38.49 6.80
N ILE A 1085 1.59 37.77 6.67
CA ILE A 1085 2.28 37.08 7.76
C ILE A 1085 3.40 37.98 8.29
N SER A 1086 3.13 38.68 9.39
CA SER A 1086 4.10 39.58 10.04
C SER A 1086 4.92 38.92 11.17
N ASN A 1087 4.68 37.64 11.44
CA ASN A 1087 5.28 36.89 12.54
C ASN A 1087 5.88 35.56 12.05
N ALA A 1088 6.57 35.60 10.91
CA ALA A 1088 7.30 34.45 10.40
C ALA A 1088 8.40 34.03 11.39
N LEU A 1089 8.56 32.72 11.61
CA LEU A 1089 9.68 32.19 12.37
C LEU A 1089 10.94 32.22 11.50
N GLU A 1090 12.10 32.42 12.13
CA GLU A 1090 13.40 32.34 11.45
C GLU A 1090 13.56 31.00 10.70
N THR A 1091 13.10 29.90 11.30
CA THR A 1091 13.10 28.58 10.66
C THR A 1091 12.20 28.48 9.42
N GLU A 1092 11.09 29.23 9.38
CA GLU A 1092 10.21 29.28 8.21
C GLU A 1092 10.87 30.07 7.08
N LEU A 1093 11.47 31.22 7.42
CA LEU A 1093 12.19 32.07 6.47
C LEU A 1093 13.41 31.36 5.87
N SER A 1094 14.24 30.75 6.71
CA SER A 1094 15.40 29.97 6.24
C SER A 1094 14.95 28.82 5.34
N ALA A 1095 13.87 28.10 5.67
CA ALA A 1095 13.39 27.00 4.84
C ALA A 1095 13.01 27.44 3.42
N LEU A 1096 12.43 28.63 3.26
CA LEU A 1096 12.11 29.22 1.96
C LEU A 1096 13.38 29.59 1.17
N ALA A 1097 14.36 30.18 1.84
CA ALA A 1097 15.64 30.55 1.22
C ALA A 1097 16.46 29.31 0.80
N THR A 1098 16.52 28.26 1.63
CA THR A 1098 17.35 27.08 1.35
C THR A 1098 16.70 26.10 0.37
N ASN A 1099 15.37 26.12 0.22
CA ASN A 1099 14.66 25.25 -0.71
C ASN A 1099 13.55 25.98 -1.49
N PRO A 1100 13.91 26.90 -2.41
CA PRO A 1100 12.94 27.65 -3.21
C PRO A 1100 12.01 26.74 -4.05
N ALA A 1101 12.49 25.56 -4.46
CA ALA A 1101 11.69 24.58 -5.20
C ALA A 1101 10.50 24.03 -4.38
N ALA A 1102 10.55 24.11 -3.05
CA ALA A 1102 9.46 23.73 -2.15
C ALA A 1102 8.68 24.93 -1.59
N ALA A 1103 8.85 26.13 -2.18
CA ALA A 1103 8.26 27.36 -1.67
C ALA A 1103 6.74 27.29 -1.61
N THR A 1104 6.06 26.87 -2.69
CA THR A 1104 4.59 26.75 -2.72
C THR A 1104 4.06 25.95 -1.52
N THR A 1105 4.56 24.73 -1.31
CA THR A 1105 4.16 23.86 -0.19
C THR A 1105 4.46 24.48 1.17
N THR A 1106 5.62 25.14 1.31
CA THR A 1106 6.04 25.76 2.57
C THR A 1106 5.14 26.95 2.90
N LEU A 1107 4.91 27.85 1.95
CA LEU A 1107 4.02 29.01 2.09
C LEU A 1107 2.59 28.57 2.41
N SER A 1108 2.06 27.58 1.69
CA SER A 1108 0.74 26.99 1.94
C SER A 1108 0.60 26.44 3.35
N ARG A 1109 1.64 25.76 3.86
CA ARG A 1109 1.67 25.27 5.25
C ARG A 1109 1.68 26.41 6.25
N MET A 1110 2.42 27.49 5.98
CA MET A 1110 2.49 28.66 6.85
C MET A 1110 1.13 29.35 6.99
N VAL A 1111 0.40 29.49 5.88
CA VAL A 1111 -0.97 30.03 5.85
C VAL A 1111 -1.93 29.08 6.58
N SER A 1112 -1.92 27.79 6.21
CA SER A 1112 -2.83 26.77 6.77
C SER A 1112 -2.67 26.60 8.28
N ALA A 1113 -1.44 26.52 8.79
CA ALA A 1113 -1.18 26.36 10.22
C ALA A 1113 -1.70 27.57 11.03
N ARG A 1114 -1.49 28.79 10.52
CA ARG A 1114 -1.99 30.03 11.14
C ARG A 1114 -3.51 30.11 11.09
N ALA A 1115 -4.11 29.63 10.00
CA ALA A 1115 -5.55 29.61 9.82
C ALA A 1115 -6.25 28.46 10.58
N ARG A 1116 -5.49 27.48 11.09
CA ARG A 1116 -5.98 26.21 11.69
C ARG A 1116 -6.72 25.29 10.71
N ILE A 1117 -6.22 25.23 9.48
CA ILE A 1117 -6.71 24.34 8.42
C ILE A 1117 -5.80 23.11 8.30
N GLY A 1118 -6.41 21.94 8.18
CA GLY A 1118 -5.72 20.67 8.00
C GLY A 1118 -5.96 20.12 6.60
N TRP A 1119 -4.91 19.51 6.05
CA TRP A 1119 -4.92 18.81 4.77
C TRP A 1119 -4.34 17.42 4.99
N SER A 1120 -4.93 16.41 4.36
CA SER A 1120 -4.50 15.01 4.54
C SER A 1120 -3.65 14.48 3.40
N THR A 1121 -3.68 15.15 2.25
CA THR A 1121 -2.97 14.75 1.03
C THR A 1121 -2.69 15.96 0.14
N HIS A 1122 -1.82 15.80 -0.85
CA HIS A 1122 -1.68 16.70 -1.99
C HIS A 1122 -2.37 16.11 -3.24
N GLY A 1123 -3.30 15.19 -3.05
CA GLY A 1123 -4.03 14.51 -4.13
C GLY A 1123 -5.53 14.50 -3.84
N HIS A 1124 -6.28 13.75 -4.64
CA HIS A 1124 -7.73 13.67 -4.44
C HIS A 1124 -8.10 12.77 -3.26
N SER A 1125 -9.32 12.90 -2.77
CA SER A 1125 -9.92 12.02 -1.77
C SER A 1125 -11.24 11.41 -2.26
N ALA A 1126 -11.67 10.35 -1.59
CA ALA A 1126 -12.90 9.62 -1.92
C ALA A 1126 -14.14 10.19 -1.20
N VAL A 1127 -14.12 11.48 -0.86
CA VAL A 1127 -15.26 12.15 -0.24
C VAL A 1127 -16.39 12.28 -1.28
N ASP A 1128 -17.61 11.92 -0.88
CA ASP A 1128 -18.81 12.19 -1.69
C ASP A 1128 -18.95 13.72 -1.87
N VAL A 1129 -19.15 14.15 -3.10
CA VAL A 1129 -19.21 15.58 -3.45
C VAL A 1129 -20.65 16.05 -3.60
N ASN A 1130 -20.90 17.35 -3.47
CA ASN A 1130 -22.25 17.90 -3.53
C ASN A 1130 -22.75 18.02 -4.99
N ILE A 1131 -24.05 17.83 -5.16
CA ILE A 1131 -24.79 18.14 -6.39
C ILE A 1131 -25.66 19.38 -6.13
N TYR A 1132 -25.67 20.30 -7.08
CA TYR A 1132 -26.52 21.48 -7.09
C TYR A 1132 -27.40 21.51 -8.34
N SER A 1133 -28.59 22.11 -8.24
CA SER A 1133 -29.45 22.28 -9.40
C SER A 1133 -30.39 23.48 -9.26
N SER A 1134 -30.80 24.05 -10.40
CA SER A 1134 -31.96 24.96 -10.46
C SER A 1134 -33.29 24.24 -10.17
N GLY A 1135 -33.28 22.90 -10.11
CA GLY A 1135 -34.41 22.06 -9.74
C GLY A 1135 -35.35 21.71 -10.89
N GLY A 1136 -36.59 21.36 -10.55
CA GLY A 1136 -37.62 20.94 -11.51
C GLY A 1136 -37.72 19.43 -11.70
N LYS A 1137 -38.83 18.98 -12.31
CA LYS A 1137 -39.18 17.55 -12.42
C LYS A 1137 -38.10 16.69 -13.09
N ALA A 1138 -37.33 17.26 -14.02
CA ALA A 1138 -36.26 16.54 -14.69
C ALA A 1138 -35.05 16.28 -13.77
N ALA A 1139 -34.70 17.23 -12.91
CA ALA A 1139 -33.57 17.15 -11.99
C ALA A 1139 -33.81 16.16 -10.83
N GLU A 1140 -35.05 15.72 -10.59
CA GLU A 1140 -35.38 14.67 -9.61
C GLU A 1140 -34.57 13.38 -9.82
N ALA A 1141 -34.15 13.11 -11.06
CA ALA A 1141 -33.32 11.94 -11.38
C ALA A 1141 -31.95 11.94 -10.69
N ILE A 1142 -31.46 13.09 -10.24
CA ILE A 1142 -30.17 13.27 -9.57
C ILE A 1142 -30.32 13.81 -8.12
N HIS A 1143 -31.53 13.75 -7.56
CA HIS A 1143 -31.79 14.15 -6.16
C HIS A 1143 -31.37 13.05 -5.18
N GLY A 1144 -30.77 13.44 -4.04
CA GLY A 1144 -30.27 12.50 -3.02
C GLY A 1144 -28.84 12.00 -3.28
N ASN A 1145 -28.49 10.80 -2.79
CA ASN A 1145 -27.14 10.24 -2.99
C ASN A 1145 -27.10 9.33 -4.22
N VAL A 1146 -26.45 9.79 -5.28
CA VAL A 1146 -26.37 9.10 -6.59
C VAL A 1146 -24.93 8.78 -6.96
N GLU A 1147 -24.73 7.97 -8.01
CA GLU A 1147 -23.40 7.80 -8.60
C GLU A 1147 -23.13 8.90 -9.64
N ASN A 1148 -21.87 9.28 -9.85
CA ASN A 1148 -21.51 10.25 -10.90
C ASN A 1148 -22.00 9.84 -12.30
N THR A 1149 -22.18 8.54 -12.57
CA THR A 1149 -22.78 8.04 -13.82
C THR A 1149 -24.25 8.40 -13.98
N ASP A 1150 -24.97 8.58 -12.88
CA ASP A 1150 -26.39 8.93 -12.93
C ASP A 1150 -26.58 10.39 -13.34
N VAL A 1151 -25.62 11.26 -12.98
CA VAL A 1151 -25.50 12.63 -13.52
C VAL A 1151 -25.34 12.56 -15.03
N GLY A 1152 -24.39 11.78 -15.54
CA GLY A 1152 -24.20 11.66 -16.99
C GLY A 1152 -25.42 11.10 -17.74
N LYS A 1153 -26.09 10.10 -17.17
CA LYS A 1153 -27.36 9.58 -17.73
C LYS A 1153 -28.48 10.63 -17.70
N PHE A 1154 -28.50 11.52 -16.71
CA PHE A 1154 -29.44 12.63 -16.65
C PHE A 1154 -29.16 13.65 -17.76
N LEU A 1155 -27.90 14.05 -17.98
CA LEU A 1155 -27.52 14.97 -19.06
C LEU A 1155 -27.98 14.42 -20.43
N ALA A 1156 -27.67 13.15 -20.71
CA ALA A 1156 -28.08 12.48 -21.94
C ALA A 1156 -29.60 12.42 -22.12
N ARG A 1157 -30.34 12.03 -21.07
CA ARG A 1157 -31.81 11.94 -21.09
C ARG A 1157 -32.49 13.30 -21.23
N TYR A 1158 -31.95 14.35 -20.62
CA TYR A 1158 -32.55 15.68 -20.67
C TYR A 1158 -32.46 16.29 -22.07
N LEU A 1159 -31.31 16.11 -22.73
CA LEU A 1159 -31.07 16.54 -24.11
C LEU A 1159 -31.69 15.59 -25.16
N ASP A 1160 -32.12 14.40 -24.74
CA ASP A 1160 -32.64 13.34 -25.62
C ASP A 1160 -31.63 13.05 -26.74
N VAL A 1161 -30.40 12.73 -26.31
CA VAL A 1161 -29.26 12.34 -27.16
C VAL A 1161 -28.88 10.88 -26.95
N ASP A 1162 -28.59 10.18 -28.05
CA ASP A 1162 -28.16 8.78 -28.03
C ASP A 1162 -26.63 8.68 -27.96
N VAL A 1163 -26.11 8.62 -26.73
CA VAL A 1163 -24.67 8.48 -26.47
C VAL A 1163 -24.14 7.11 -26.94
N GLU A 1164 -24.99 6.08 -27.01
CA GLU A 1164 -24.59 4.74 -27.43
C GLU A 1164 -24.36 4.68 -28.95
N ALA A 1165 -25.19 5.37 -29.72
CA ALA A 1165 -24.98 5.55 -31.16
C ALA A 1165 -23.65 6.26 -31.46
N ILE A 1166 -23.34 7.35 -30.76
CA ILE A 1166 -22.06 8.08 -30.92
C ILE A 1166 -20.87 7.24 -30.48
N THR A 1167 -21.00 6.49 -29.38
CA THR A 1167 -19.96 5.56 -28.91
C THR A 1167 -19.66 4.52 -29.98
N LYS A 1168 -20.70 3.97 -30.62
CA LYS A 1168 -20.55 3.00 -31.70
C LYS A 1168 -19.89 3.61 -32.94
N GLU A 1169 -20.27 4.82 -33.34
CA GLU A 1169 -19.62 5.53 -34.44
C GLU A 1169 -18.12 5.76 -34.17
N LEU A 1170 -17.79 6.17 -32.94
CA LEU A 1170 -16.41 6.35 -32.51
C LEU A 1170 -15.62 5.03 -32.57
N GLU A 1171 -16.19 3.93 -32.06
CA GLU A 1171 -15.59 2.59 -32.16
C GLU A 1171 -15.36 2.18 -33.62
N GLU A 1172 -16.33 2.38 -34.50
CA GLU A 1172 -16.21 2.06 -35.93
C GLU A 1172 -15.10 2.87 -36.61
N LYS A 1173 -15.04 4.18 -36.36
CA LYS A 1173 -14.02 5.07 -36.97
C LYS A 1173 -12.62 4.81 -36.43
N LEU A 1174 -12.48 4.47 -35.15
CA LEU A 1174 -11.20 4.08 -34.55
C LEU A 1174 -10.70 2.73 -35.11
N VAL A 1175 -11.60 1.78 -35.38
CA VAL A 1175 -11.26 0.50 -36.02
C VAL A 1175 -10.84 0.69 -37.48
N VAL A 1176 -11.53 1.54 -38.26
CA VAL A 1176 -11.17 1.84 -39.65
C VAL A 1176 -9.81 2.54 -39.75
N SER A 1177 -9.53 3.51 -38.88
CA SER A 1177 -8.21 4.17 -38.78
C SER A 1177 -7.08 3.16 -38.51
N SER A 1178 -7.33 2.12 -37.71
CA SER A 1178 -6.35 1.05 -37.45
C SER A 1178 -6.13 0.09 -38.63
N MET A 1179 -7.08 -0.01 -39.56
CA MET A 1179 -7.01 -0.87 -40.74
C MET A 1179 -6.34 -0.19 -41.93
N ASP A 1180 -6.54 1.12 -42.15
CA ASP A 1180 -5.91 1.85 -43.26
C ASP A 1180 -4.38 1.94 -43.14
N VAL A 1181 -3.84 1.97 -41.91
CA VAL A 1181 -2.40 1.91 -41.64
C VAL A 1181 -1.78 0.57 -42.10
N THR A 1182 -2.59 -0.47 -42.31
CA THR A 1182 -2.09 -1.79 -42.74
C THR A 1182 -2.21 -2.06 -44.24
N LYS A 1183 -2.85 -1.16 -45.02
CA LYS A 1183 -3.18 -1.42 -46.43
C LYS A 1183 -2.69 -0.38 -47.44
N GLY A 1184 -2.27 0.81 -47.04
CA GLY A 1184 -1.78 1.82 -47.98
C GLY A 1184 -0.42 2.38 -47.57
N ASP A 1185 0.67 1.66 -47.86
CA ASP A 1185 2.04 2.21 -47.96
C ASP A 1185 3.02 1.13 -48.50
N ALA A 1186 2.60 0.36 -49.51
CA ALA A 1186 3.45 -0.66 -50.14
C ALA A 1186 3.76 -0.40 -51.62
N GLU A 1187 3.02 0.45 -52.34
CA GLU A 1187 3.29 0.72 -53.76
C GLU A 1187 2.95 2.18 -54.10
N GLU A 1188 3.86 2.81 -54.85
CA GLU A 1188 3.88 4.22 -55.32
C GLU A 1188 4.36 5.29 -54.32
N VAL A 1189 5.68 5.57 -54.34
CA VAL A 1189 6.29 6.79 -54.91
C VAL A 1189 7.81 6.61 -54.81
N ALA A 1190 8.41 6.20 -55.92
CA ALA A 1190 9.81 6.45 -56.23
C ALA A 1190 9.84 7.66 -57.19
N GLU A 1191 10.82 8.54 -56.99
CA GLU A 1191 11.12 9.76 -57.76
C GLU A 1191 10.23 11.00 -57.52
N GLU A 1192 10.61 11.83 -56.55
CA GLU A 1192 11.05 13.23 -56.72
C GLU A 1192 11.32 13.85 -55.34
N GLY A 1193 12.46 14.54 -55.18
CA GLY A 1193 13.01 14.89 -53.86
C GLY A 1193 12.52 16.21 -53.27
N MET A 1194 12.37 16.27 -51.93
CA MET A 1194 12.71 17.40 -51.06
C MET A 1194 12.42 17.08 -49.57
N GLY A 1195 13.35 17.45 -48.69
CA GLY A 1195 13.05 17.97 -47.34
C GLY A 1195 12.83 16.97 -46.18
N ALA A 1196 13.84 16.89 -45.31
CA ALA A 1196 13.87 16.45 -43.91
C ALA A 1196 12.58 15.93 -43.23
N ARG A 1197 12.63 14.71 -42.67
CA ARG A 1197 11.75 14.26 -41.58
C ARG A 1197 12.56 14.16 -40.28
N HIS A 1198 12.50 15.22 -39.48
CA HIS A 1198 13.04 15.24 -38.12
C HIS A 1198 12.10 14.50 -37.17
N THR A 1199 12.66 13.58 -36.39
CA THR A 1199 12.02 12.93 -35.24
C THR A 1199 11.86 13.93 -34.11
N VAL A 1200 10.62 14.32 -33.82
CA VAL A 1200 10.26 15.18 -32.69
C VAL A 1200 10.27 14.35 -31.38
N GLU A 1201 11.13 14.74 -30.45
CA GLU A 1201 11.21 14.29 -29.05
C GLU A 1201 10.16 15.06 -28.23
N TRP A 1202 9.26 14.36 -27.52
CA TRP A 1202 8.21 14.98 -26.71
C TRP A 1202 8.64 15.11 -25.25
N VAL A 1203 8.56 16.34 -24.74
CA VAL A 1203 8.75 16.76 -23.35
C VAL A 1203 7.36 16.93 -22.72
N LEU A 1204 7.12 16.37 -21.53
CA LEU A 1204 5.96 16.68 -20.71
C LEU A 1204 6.40 17.57 -19.55
N ASP A 1205 6.12 18.87 -19.68
CA ASP A 1205 5.94 19.76 -18.53
C ASP A 1205 4.58 19.44 -17.91
N ALA A 1206 4.60 18.91 -16.69
CA ALA A 1206 3.46 19.02 -15.79
C ALA A 1206 3.58 20.39 -15.12
N GLY A 1207 2.58 21.25 -15.33
CA GLY A 1207 2.51 22.58 -14.73
C GLY A 1207 2.73 22.53 -13.22
N LEU A 1208 3.88 23.07 -12.83
CA LEU A 1208 4.13 23.79 -11.58
C LEU A 1208 4.23 25.28 -11.93
#